data_AF-A0A8X7Q9B3-F1
#
_entry.id   AF-A0A8X7Q9B3-F1
#
_cell.length_a   1.000
_cell.length_b   1.000
_cell.length_c   1.000
_cell.angle_alpha   90.00
_cell.angle_beta   90.00
_cell.angle_gamma   90.00
#
_symmetry.space_group_name_H-M   'P 1'
#
loop_
_entity.id
_entity.type
_entity.pdbx_description
1 polymer ?
#
loop_
_entity_poly.entity_id
_entity_poly.type
_entity_poly.pdbx_seq_one_letter_code
_entity_poly.pdbx_strand_id
1 'polypeptide(L)'
;MGQAPSSTAESNGSEVDLRLWSVSPLIISGGDSMDSGKNDRDYTLDLPDECLAHVFQYLGAGDRKRCSLVCKRWLFVDGQNRHRLSLDARAEIFSFLTSMFDRFDSVTKLALRCDRKSVSLSDEALVVISVRCLNLSRVKLRGCREITDLGMVEFARNCRNLKKLSVGSCNFGAKGVNAMLEHCKLLEELSVKRLRGIHEAAELIHLPGDGSSSSTLRSICLKELVNGQVFEPLVASTRTLKTLKIIRCLGDWDKVLQMIGEGDSSLSEIHLERLQVSDFGLSAISKCSKLETLHIVKTPECSNFGLIDVAERCKLLRKLHIDGWRTNRIGDEGLVAVARHCLNLQELVLIGVNATHKSLSAIASNCEKLERLALCGSGTIGDTEIACIAKKCGALRKFCIKGCPVSDLGIEALAAGCPNLVKLKVKKCKVVTGEIGEWLREQRRTLVVSMDGDETEATVAVDGESETALEEPRVGQAGGGVPEIVGSSNGGGSNNGGSRLATIRSKFGFFAGRNLVTTVRYYSTEKSSVLHSLVLVMEHKLATAEKKVLVELVKLVQKKGLEGEKGGWKEFLNSYDKRFGASLSDPSRRSNDVLVAFLLSFDKEEDRQLLARVLQCDANRNLIEKFKQESPDKETPEQRLVRMTITHPRYPIYYAFPSHAEDWFVTKSGKKQSKVIKSTRMLAIDCEMVTCEDGSEAVVRVAAVDRDLKVVLDKFVKPSLPVIDYKTEITGVTAEDLEKATLSVADIQKKLRRFLSKGTILVGHGLHNDLQVLKVDHARVIDTSLVFKYSGANNSRTPSLLNLCKSVLDEELRMEGAAHNCVHDAAAAMKLVLAVVEKGVETSIPQTEKMLEVEKTIQEAKKASLYLHKIPRNVPSQELKGVITGDFKVEVKPPKKLGGYYSAEVVFSSQDEANQAFDNVDGDIVKDKMGLSQKMVEFQPSSGSVSRLYVRKNVQDAEVSAKKRSNTEEIKVSSKRRKRENDAKETREENVNHCSSRESKCENHIKEIEELKENHIKETEELKENHIKETEELKEKLKAKELKLKANELKLKAKEREVEAQDKMITNLKKKLNQR
;
A
#
# COMPACT_ATOMS: atom_id res chain seq x y z
N MET A 1 16.86 12.67 -35.53
CA MET A 1 17.47 12.85 -36.86
C MET A 1 18.55 13.91 -36.71
N GLY A 2 19.62 13.84 -37.50
CA GLY A 2 20.63 14.91 -37.52
C GLY A 2 20.05 16.19 -38.12
N GLN A 3 20.52 17.35 -37.66
CA GLN A 3 20.19 18.65 -38.26
C GLN A 3 20.92 18.83 -39.59
N ALA A 4 20.29 19.57 -40.51
CA ALA A 4 20.93 20.29 -41.60
C ALA A 4 20.41 21.74 -41.58
N PRO A 5 21.18 22.73 -42.06
CA PRO A 5 20.99 24.13 -41.68
C PRO A 5 19.92 24.88 -42.49
N SER A 6 19.56 26.06 -41.97
CA SER A 6 18.64 27.02 -42.55
C SER A 6 19.14 27.64 -43.86
N SER A 7 18.25 27.74 -44.85
CA SER A 7 18.25 28.84 -45.82
C SER A 7 16.82 29.22 -46.18
N THR A 8 16.55 30.52 -46.25
CA THR A 8 15.24 31.11 -46.57
C THR A 8 15.05 31.25 -48.07
N ALA A 9 13.91 30.79 -48.60
CA ALA A 9 13.39 31.18 -49.91
C ALA A 9 11.85 31.09 -49.88
N GLU A 10 11.20 31.85 -50.77
CA GLU A 10 9.82 32.30 -50.60
C GLU A 10 8.75 31.35 -51.15
N SER A 11 7.50 31.72 -50.89
CA SER A 11 6.28 31.06 -51.35
C SER A 11 6.16 30.97 -52.88
N ASN A 12 5.69 29.84 -53.37
CA ASN A 12 4.52 29.82 -54.26
C ASN A 12 3.85 28.44 -54.25
N GLY A 13 2.52 28.43 -54.34
CA GLY A 13 1.71 27.21 -54.28
C GLY A 13 1.37 26.67 -55.66
N SER A 14 1.28 25.35 -55.76
CA SER A 14 0.46 24.64 -56.76
C SER A 14 0.17 23.24 -56.26
N GLU A 15 -1.10 22.83 -56.28
CA GLU A 15 -1.48 21.43 -56.07
C GLU A 15 -0.85 20.54 -57.14
N VAL A 16 -0.39 19.35 -56.75
CA VAL A 16 -0.07 18.27 -57.69
C VAL A 16 -0.74 16.99 -57.19
N ASP A 17 -1.75 16.56 -57.94
CA ASP A 17 -2.50 15.34 -57.69
C ASP A 17 -1.60 14.10 -57.93
N LEU A 18 -1.67 13.11 -57.03
CA LEU A 18 -0.84 11.90 -57.04
C LEU A 18 -1.62 10.63 -57.41
N ARG A 19 -2.80 10.76 -58.03
CA ARG A 19 -3.61 9.62 -58.49
C ARG A 19 -3.33 9.16 -59.93
N LEU A 20 -2.09 8.85 -60.30
CA LEU A 20 -1.83 8.13 -61.57
C LEU A 20 -0.42 7.53 -61.67
N TRP A 21 -0.17 6.40 -61.00
CA TRP A 21 0.91 5.46 -61.34
C TRP A 21 0.38 4.04 -61.46
N SER A 22 -0.26 3.76 -62.60
CA SER A 22 -0.47 2.40 -63.10
C SER A 22 0.83 1.85 -63.72
N VAL A 23 0.95 0.52 -63.74
CA VAL A 23 2.17 -0.20 -64.07
C VAL A 23 2.49 -0.16 -65.57
N SER A 24 3.77 0.05 -65.91
CA SER A 24 4.37 -0.42 -67.18
C SER A 24 5.88 -0.64 -67.00
N PRO A 25 6.43 -1.81 -67.38
CA PRO A 25 7.84 -2.12 -67.17
C PRO A 25 8.72 -1.53 -68.28
N LEU A 26 9.48 -0.48 -67.98
CA LEU A 26 10.49 0.05 -68.88
C LEU A 26 11.77 -0.78 -68.79
N ILE A 27 11.95 -1.67 -69.77
CA ILE A 27 13.23 -2.31 -70.07
C ILE A 27 14.18 -1.21 -70.54
N ILE A 28 15.28 -0.99 -69.81
CA ILE A 28 16.40 -0.16 -70.26
C ILE A 28 17.57 -1.08 -70.59
N SER A 29 17.98 -1.06 -71.85
CA SER A 29 19.07 -1.86 -72.40
C SER A 29 20.25 -0.97 -72.83
N GLY A 30 21.47 -1.44 -72.57
CA GLY A 30 22.66 -1.14 -73.38
C GLY A 30 23.31 0.23 -73.20
N GLY A 31 24.55 0.22 -72.68
CA GLY A 31 25.46 1.36 -72.65
C GLY A 31 26.83 0.92 -72.15
N ASP A 32 27.70 0.48 -73.06
CA ASP A 32 28.98 -0.15 -72.73
C ASP A 32 30.04 0.80 -72.15
N SER A 33 30.76 0.33 -71.13
CA SER A 33 32.19 0.62 -70.97
C SER A 33 32.89 -0.57 -70.31
N MET A 34 33.78 -1.25 -71.06
CA MET A 34 34.62 -2.31 -70.51
C MET A 34 35.80 -1.73 -69.70
N ASP A 35 35.91 -2.13 -68.43
CA ASP A 35 37.18 -2.58 -67.86
C ASP A 35 36.92 -3.69 -66.82
N SER A 36 37.98 -4.36 -66.42
CA SER A 36 38.04 -5.76 -66.02
C SER A 36 37.92 -5.99 -64.51
N GLY A 37 37.51 -7.22 -64.11
CA GLY A 37 38.17 -7.85 -62.97
C GLY A 37 37.35 -8.50 -61.83
N LYS A 38 36.02 -8.59 -61.88
CA LYS A 38 35.19 -9.59 -61.13
C LYS A 38 33.69 -9.41 -61.44
N ASN A 39 32.92 -10.51 -61.42
CA ASN A 39 31.46 -10.48 -61.59
C ASN A 39 30.77 -9.77 -60.42
N ASP A 40 30.55 -8.46 -60.52
CA ASP A 40 29.66 -7.70 -59.63
C ASP A 40 28.22 -7.75 -60.15
N ARG A 41 27.73 -8.96 -60.43
CA ARG A 41 26.34 -9.18 -60.87
C ARG A 41 25.43 -9.03 -59.65
N ASP A 42 24.58 -8.01 -59.65
CA ASP A 42 23.53 -7.88 -58.63
C ASP A 42 22.46 -8.96 -58.84
N TYR A 43 22.67 -10.11 -58.21
CA TYR A 43 21.75 -11.23 -58.18
C TYR A 43 20.36 -10.88 -57.59
N THR A 44 20.19 -9.72 -56.95
CA THR A 44 18.87 -9.30 -56.44
C THR A 44 17.97 -8.71 -57.52
N LEU A 45 18.53 -8.34 -58.69
CA LEU A 45 17.76 -8.01 -59.89
C LEU A 45 17.02 -9.23 -60.46
N ASP A 46 17.62 -10.42 -60.37
CA ASP A 46 17.06 -11.69 -60.87
C ASP A 46 15.97 -12.29 -59.96
N LEU A 47 15.78 -11.76 -58.73
CA LEU A 47 14.77 -12.24 -57.78
C LEU A 47 13.41 -11.54 -57.99
N PRO A 48 12.26 -12.23 -57.93
CA PRO A 48 10.94 -11.60 -57.80
C PRO A 48 10.79 -10.76 -56.52
N ASP A 49 9.87 -9.79 -56.53
CA ASP A 49 9.62 -8.89 -55.39
C ASP A 49 9.10 -9.66 -54.15
N GLU A 50 8.36 -10.75 -54.34
CA GLU A 50 7.88 -11.63 -53.27
C GLU A 50 9.04 -12.37 -52.58
N CYS A 51 10.03 -12.82 -53.37
CA CYS A 51 11.25 -13.46 -52.86
C CYS A 51 12.10 -12.45 -52.09
N LEU A 52 12.28 -11.24 -52.64
CA LEU A 52 13.01 -10.15 -51.99
C LEU A 52 12.30 -9.70 -50.68
N ALA A 53 10.97 -9.61 -50.69
CA ALA A 53 10.15 -9.35 -49.52
C ALA A 53 10.31 -10.44 -48.45
N HIS A 54 10.36 -11.71 -48.84
CA HIS A 54 10.60 -12.83 -47.93
C HIS A 54 11.99 -12.73 -47.28
N VAL A 55 13.04 -12.42 -48.05
CA VAL A 55 14.38 -12.14 -47.52
C VAL A 55 14.34 -10.99 -46.49
N PHE A 56 13.62 -9.90 -46.78
CA PHE A 56 13.47 -8.79 -45.83
C PHE A 56 12.75 -9.16 -44.52
N GLN A 57 12.03 -10.28 -44.44
CA GLN A 57 11.42 -10.75 -43.18
C GLN A 57 12.46 -11.28 -42.17
N TYR A 58 13.63 -11.73 -42.64
CA TYR A 58 14.74 -12.19 -41.79
C TYR A 58 15.67 -11.06 -41.32
N LEU A 59 15.58 -9.86 -41.91
CA LEU A 59 16.40 -8.71 -41.53
C LEU A 59 16.03 -8.14 -40.15
N GLY A 60 17.07 -7.82 -39.36
CA GLY A 60 16.93 -7.12 -38.09
C GLY A 60 16.28 -5.73 -38.25
N ALA A 61 15.68 -5.20 -37.18
CA ALA A 61 14.94 -3.93 -37.24
C ALA A 61 15.79 -2.70 -37.63
N GLY A 62 17.12 -2.78 -37.48
CA GLY A 62 18.07 -1.79 -37.99
C GLY A 62 18.38 -1.99 -39.48
N ASP A 63 18.75 -3.20 -39.87
CA ASP A 63 19.06 -3.56 -41.26
C ASP A 63 17.87 -3.34 -42.20
N ARG A 64 16.66 -3.66 -41.72
CA ARG A 64 15.41 -3.40 -42.43
C ARG A 64 15.01 -1.92 -42.51
N LYS A 65 15.75 -1.01 -41.87
CA LYS A 65 15.66 0.44 -42.16
C LYS A 65 16.71 0.85 -43.18
N ARG A 66 17.87 0.19 -43.19
CA ARG A 66 18.95 0.41 -44.15
C ARG A 66 18.62 -0.15 -45.54
N CYS A 67 17.91 -1.28 -45.64
CA CYS A 67 17.51 -1.86 -46.93
C CYS A 67 16.62 -0.90 -47.74
N SER A 68 15.76 -0.11 -47.07
CA SER A 68 14.96 0.95 -47.70
C SER A 68 15.78 2.08 -48.33
N LEU A 69 17.08 2.18 -48.02
CA LEU A 69 17.98 3.20 -48.55
C LEU A 69 18.86 2.70 -49.71
N VAL A 70 18.79 1.41 -50.05
CA VAL A 70 19.64 0.78 -51.09
C VAL A 70 19.22 1.23 -52.48
N CYS A 71 17.94 1.08 -52.83
CA CYS A 71 17.40 1.56 -54.11
C CYS A 71 15.88 1.77 -54.02
N LYS A 72 15.29 2.42 -55.05
CA LYS A 72 13.84 2.69 -55.12
C LYS A 72 12.99 1.41 -55.07
N ARG A 73 13.45 0.32 -55.70
CA ARG A 73 12.76 -0.98 -55.67
C ARG A 73 12.72 -1.55 -54.25
N TRP A 74 13.85 -1.57 -53.53
CA TRP A 74 13.91 -2.05 -52.15
C TRP A 74 13.11 -1.15 -51.18
N LEU A 75 13.07 0.17 -51.41
CA LEU A 75 12.22 1.12 -50.69
C LEU A 75 10.73 0.79 -50.84
N PHE A 76 10.29 0.43 -52.05
CA PHE A 76 8.91 0.03 -52.36
C PHE A 76 8.56 -1.33 -51.76
N VAL A 77 9.38 -2.35 -52.02
CA VAL A 77 9.18 -3.73 -51.55
C VAL A 77 9.18 -3.83 -50.02
N ASP A 78 10.06 -3.11 -49.29
CA ASP A 78 9.93 -3.04 -47.83
C ASP A 78 8.65 -2.34 -47.38
N GLY A 79 8.19 -1.29 -48.09
CA GLY A 79 6.96 -0.57 -47.75
C GLY A 79 5.75 -1.49 -47.69
N GLN A 80 5.46 -2.14 -48.83
CA GLN A 80 4.31 -3.03 -48.99
C GLN A 80 4.38 -4.31 -48.15
N ASN A 81 5.57 -4.77 -47.76
CA ASN A 81 5.72 -6.04 -47.04
C ASN A 81 6.03 -5.89 -45.54
N ARG A 82 5.78 -4.70 -44.96
CA ARG A 82 6.09 -4.40 -43.55
C ARG A 82 4.90 -4.54 -42.61
N HIS A 83 4.55 -5.78 -42.29
CA HIS A 83 3.47 -6.07 -41.34
C HIS A 83 3.71 -5.60 -39.90
N ARG A 84 4.96 -5.28 -39.52
CA ARG A 84 5.31 -4.82 -38.16
C ARG A 84 6.07 -3.50 -38.18
N LEU A 85 5.49 -2.49 -37.53
CA LEU A 85 6.06 -1.16 -37.38
C LEU A 85 6.19 -0.79 -35.90
N SER A 86 7.31 -0.16 -35.53
CA SER A 86 7.52 0.38 -34.18
C SER A 86 8.01 1.81 -34.32
N LEU A 87 7.21 2.75 -33.82
CA LEU A 87 7.42 4.18 -33.95
C LEU A 87 7.76 4.81 -32.60
N ASP A 88 8.59 5.84 -32.67
CA ASP A 88 8.83 6.78 -31.60
C ASP A 88 7.69 7.80 -31.62
N ALA A 89 6.79 7.68 -30.65
CA ALA A 89 5.47 8.28 -30.62
C ALA A 89 5.48 9.70 -30.04
N ARG A 90 6.45 10.51 -30.44
CA ARG A 90 6.57 11.94 -30.12
C ARG A 90 5.57 12.77 -30.93
N ALA A 91 5.14 13.91 -30.39
CA ALA A 91 4.21 14.81 -31.07
C ALA A 91 4.67 15.23 -32.49
N GLU A 92 5.98 15.39 -32.71
CA GLU A 92 6.54 15.77 -34.02
C GLU A 92 6.23 14.77 -35.15
N ILE A 93 5.87 13.52 -34.84
CA ILE A 93 5.56 12.51 -35.87
C ILE A 93 4.27 12.83 -36.63
N PHE A 94 3.37 13.64 -36.05
CA PHE A 94 2.02 13.90 -36.57
C PHE A 94 2.01 14.34 -38.03
N SER A 95 2.90 15.28 -38.40
CA SER A 95 3.04 15.79 -39.78
C SER A 95 3.48 14.74 -40.80
N PHE A 96 4.02 13.61 -40.35
CA PHE A 96 4.52 12.52 -41.21
C PHE A 96 3.63 11.27 -41.19
N LEU A 97 2.58 11.22 -40.35
CA LEU A 97 1.76 10.00 -40.21
C LEU A 97 1.10 9.59 -41.52
N THR A 98 0.52 10.55 -42.25
CA THR A 98 -0.16 10.32 -43.53
C THR A 98 0.76 9.62 -44.54
N SER A 99 1.87 10.26 -44.90
CA SER A 99 2.83 9.72 -45.87
C SER A 99 3.56 8.46 -45.38
N MET A 100 3.73 8.30 -44.06
CA MET A 100 4.28 7.09 -43.47
C MET A 100 3.35 5.88 -43.65
N PHE A 101 2.05 6.05 -43.43
CA PHE A 101 1.08 4.95 -43.60
C PHE A 101 0.61 4.76 -45.04
N ASP A 102 0.80 5.74 -45.93
CA ASP A 102 0.73 5.51 -47.38
C ASP A 102 1.85 4.60 -47.89
N ARG A 103 3.07 4.73 -47.33
CA ARG A 103 4.17 3.80 -47.64
C ARG A 103 4.01 2.42 -46.99
N PHE A 104 3.40 2.37 -45.80
CA PHE A 104 3.28 1.15 -44.98
C PHE A 104 1.82 0.68 -44.88
N ASP A 105 1.19 0.44 -46.03
CA ASP A 105 -0.21 0.02 -46.17
C ASP A 105 -0.55 -1.31 -45.43
N SER A 106 0.40 -2.22 -45.38
CA SER A 106 0.20 -3.61 -44.95
C SER A 106 0.53 -3.85 -43.47
N VAL A 107 0.55 -2.79 -42.65
CA VAL A 107 0.85 -2.86 -41.21
C VAL A 107 -0.31 -3.49 -40.44
N THR A 108 -0.06 -4.66 -39.85
CA THR A 108 -1.01 -5.35 -38.97
C THR A 108 -0.58 -5.34 -37.50
N LYS A 109 0.66 -4.95 -37.20
CA LYS A 109 1.27 -4.94 -35.86
C LYS A 109 1.99 -3.62 -35.58
N LEU A 110 1.35 -2.71 -34.86
CA LEU A 110 1.87 -1.38 -34.56
C LEU A 110 2.30 -1.24 -33.10
N ALA A 111 3.48 -0.67 -32.86
CA ALA A 111 3.95 -0.30 -31.53
C ALA A 111 4.32 1.19 -31.47
N LEU A 112 3.57 1.95 -30.67
CA LEU A 112 3.78 3.37 -30.41
C LEU A 112 4.46 3.51 -29.05
N ARG A 113 5.66 4.09 -29.01
CA ARG A 113 6.47 4.25 -27.78
C ARG A 113 6.93 5.69 -27.63
N CYS A 114 6.58 6.36 -26.55
CA CYS A 114 7.13 7.67 -26.20
C CYS A 114 7.96 7.57 -24.90
N ASP A 115 9.09 8.29 -24.83
CA ASP A 115 9.84 8.41 -23.58
C ASP A 115 9.10 9.30 -22.57
N ARG A 116 9.40 9.10 -21.28
CA ARG A 116 8.84 9.85 -20.17
C ARG A 116 9.13 11.35 -20.20
N LYS A 117 10.16 11.81 -20.91
CA LYS A 117 10.58 13.23 -21.01
C LYS A 117 9.93 13.96 -22.19
N SER A 118 9.44 13.25 -23.19
CA SER A 118 8.92 13.82 -24.44
C SER A 118 7.39 13.96 -24.38
N VAL A 119 6.85 14.89 -25.17
CA VAL A 119 5.40 15.00 -25.41
C VAL A 119 5.01 13.91 -26.40
N SER A 120 4.01 13.10 -26.07
CA SER A 120 3.55 12.05 -26.99
C SER A 120 2.59 12.59 -28.04
N LEU A 121 2.37 11.79 -29.09
CA LEU A 121 1.23 12.00 -29.99
C LEU A 121 -0.10 12.05 -29.21
N SER A 122 -1.04 12.86 -29.73
CA SER A 122 -2.35 13.16 -29.17
C SER A 122 -3.46 12.26 -29.72
N ASP A 123 -4.70 12.53 -29.32
CA ASP A 123 -5.88 11.82 -29.82
C ASP A 123 -6.08 11.99 -31.34
N GLU A 124 -5.86 13.18 -31.91
CA GLU A 124 -5.99 13.43 -33.35
C GLU A 124 -4.99 12.58 -34.14
N ALA A 125 -3.76 12.46 -33.63
CA ALA A 125 -2.73 11.62 -34.21
C ALA A 125 -3.12 10.13 -34.16
N LEU A 126 -3.73 9.68 -33.06
CA LEU A 126 -4.21 8.32 -32.91
C LEU A 126 -5.39 8.02 -33.86
N VAL A 127 -6.29 8.98 -34.09
CA VAL A 127 -7.41 8.87 -35.04
C VAL A 127 -6.90 8.76 -36.48
N VAL A 128 -5.94 9.59 -36.90
CA VAL A 128 -5.30 9.49 -38.23
C VAL A 128 -4.70 8.09 -38.45
N ILE A 129 -4.02 7.55 -37.44
CA ILE A 129 -3.50 6.17 -37.47
C ILE A 129 -4.64 5.16 -37.65
N SER A 130 -5.74 5.28 -36.90
CA SER A 130 -6.84 4.32 -36.96
C SER A 130 -7.56 4.29 -38.31
N VAL A 131 -7.71 5.46 -38.96
CA VAL A 131 -8.39 5.57 -40.25
C VAL A 131 -7.53 5.00 -41.38
N ARG A 132 -6.19 5.12 -41.29
CA ARG A 132 -5.27 4.59 -42.31
C ARG A 132 -4.89 3.13 -42.09
N CYS A 133 -4.94 2.63 -40.86
CA CYS A 133 -4.50 1.28 -40.51
C CYS A 133 -5.67 0.36 -40.11
N LEU A 134 -6.64 0.18 -40.99
CA LEU A 134 -7.86 -0.60 -40.72
C LEU A 134 -7.59 -2.10 -40.43
N ASN A 135 -6.46 -2.63 -40.90
CA ASN A 135 -6.05 -4.03 -40.75
C ASN A 135 -5.20 -4.31 -39.49
N LEU A 136 -5.20 -3.42 -38.50
CA LEU A 136 -4.46 -3.61 -37.25
C LEU A 136 -5.01 -4.78 -36.42
N SER A 137 -4.13 -5.77 -36.19
CA SER A 137 -4.38 -6.97 -35.39
C SER A 137 -3.70 -6.94 -34.01
N ARG A 138 -2.56 -6.24 -33.87
CA ARG A 138 -1.86 -6.03 -32.59
C ARG A 138 -1.42 -4.58 -32.45
N VAL A 139 -1.84 -3.94 -31.37
CA VAL A 139 -1.48 -2.55 -31.04
C VAL A 139 -0.81 -2.54 -29.68
N LYS A 140 0.33 -1.85 -29.61
CA LYS A 140 1.05 -1.61 -28.36
C LYS A 140 1.28 -0.13 -28.13
N LEU A 141 0.66 0.44 -27.11
CA LEU A 141 0.85 1.82 -26.66
C LEU A 141 1.75 1.83 -25.42
N ARG A 142 2.84 2.60 -25.42
CA ARG A 142 3.72 2.73 -24.26
C ARG A 142 4.18 4.18 -24.06
N GLY A 143 3.83 4.76 -22.92
CA GLY A 143 4.20 6.14 -22.56
C GLY A 143 3.44 7.21 -23.34
N CYS A 144 2.41 6.84 -24.12
CA CYS A 144 1.53 7.76 -24.80
C CYS A 144 0.58 8.39 -23.76
N ARG A 145 0.90 9.60 -23.30
CA ARG A 145 0.21 10.28 -22.18
C ARG A 145 -0.84 11.27 -22.64
N GLU A 146 -0.64 11.87 -23.81
CA GLU A 146 -1.60 12.79 -24.42
C GLU A 146 -2.76 12.05 -25.10
N ILE A 147 -2.77 10.71 -25.07
CA ILE A 147 -3.92 9.89 -25.47
C ILE A 147 -4.92 9.81 -24.30
N THR A 148 -6.15 10.25 -24.56
CA THR A 148 -7.28 10.26 -23.62
C THR A 148 -8.28 9.14 -23.93
N ASP A 149 -9.34 9.04 -23.13
CA ASP A 149 -10.45 8.12 -23.40
C ASP A 149 -11.15 8.42 -24.74
N LEU A 150 -11.19 9.69 -25.19
CA LEU A 150 -11.83 10.09 -26.44
C LEU A 150 -11.09 9.54 -27.66
N GLY A 151 -9.77 9.73 -27.74
CA GLY A 151 -8.96 9.13 -28.81
C GLY A 151 -9.02 7.60 -28.82
N MET A 152 -9.07 6.96 -27.65
CA MET A 152 -9.24 5.50 -27.57
C MET A 152 -10.62 5.03 -28.07
N VAL A 153 -11.70 5.79 -27.82
CA VAL A 153 -13.05 5.50 -28.35
C VAL A 153 -13.04 5.56 -29.88
N GLU A 154 -12.53 6.64 -30.47
CA GLU A 154 -12.47 6.77 -31.94
C GLU A 154 -11.53 5.74 -32.58
N PHE A 155 -10.40 5.44 -31.94
CA PHE A 155 -9.51 4.36 -32.37
C PHE A 155 -10.23 2.99 -32.40
N ALA A 156 -11.01 2.68 -31.36
CA ALA A 156 -11.76 1.43 -31.26
C ALA A 156 -12.82 1.28 -32.37
N ARG A 157 -13.51 2.38 -32.72
CA ARG A 157 -14.56 2.41 -33.77
C ARG A 157 -14.04 2.02 -35.15
N ASN A 158 -12.79 2.37 -35.44
CA ASN A 158 -12.12 2.12 -36.71
C ASN A 158 -11.38 0.76 -36.73
N CYS A 159 -10.58 0.44 -35.70
CA CYS A 159 -9.72 -0.75 -35.66
C CYS A 159 -10.43 -2.02 -35.15
N ARG A 160 -11.55 -2.40 -35.77
CA ARG A 160 -12.43 -3.52 -35.32
C ARG A 160 -11.78 -4.90 -35.38
N ASN A 161 -10.77 -5.08 -36.22
CA ASN A 161 -10.03 -6.34 -36.41
C ASN A 161 -8.95 -6.62 -35.34
N LEU A 162 -8.89 -5.79 -34.29
CA LEU A 162 -7.84 -5.89 -33.28
C LEU A 162 -7.99 -7.15 -32.42
N LYS A 163 -6.96 -7.99 -32.44
CA LYS A 163 -6.86 -9.22 -31.63
C LYS A 163 -6.06 -9.04 -30.35
N LYS A 164 -5.12 -8.09 -30.31
CA LYS A 164 -4.18 -7.94 -29.19
C LYS A 164 -3.94 -6.48 -28.84
N LEU A 165 -4.30 -6.07 -27.63
CA LEU A 165 -4.08 -4.73 -27.10
C LEU A 165 -3.10 -4.77 -25.92
N SER A 166 -2.00 -4.02 -26.01
CA SER A 166 -1.03 -3.85 -24.93
C SER A 166 -0.83 -2.37 -24.60
N VAL A 167 -1.18 -1.94 -23.40
CA VAL A 167 -1.17 -0.52 -23.01
C VAL A 167 -0.32 -0.34 -21.74
N GLY A 168 0.60 0.63 -21.77
CA GLY A 168 1.69 0.71 -20.80
C GLY A 168 2.08 2.13 -20.40
N SER A 169 1.76 2.55 -19.18
CA SER A 169 2.08 3.90 -18.68
C SER A 169 1.43 5.04 -19.50
N CYS A 170 0.25 4.79 -20.05
CA CYS A 170 -0.64 5.76 -20.71
C CYS A 170 -1.60 6.43 -19.70
N ASN A 171 -2.35 7.45 -20.13
CA ASN A 171 -3.13 8.31 -19.22
C ASN A 171 -4.66 8.18 -19.27
N PHE A 172 -5.24 7.60 -20.34
CA PHE A 172 -6.67 7.27 -20.40
C PHE A 172 -7.10 6.28 -19.30
N GLY A 173 -8.41 6.22 -19.02
CA GLY A 173 -9.03 5.48 -17.93
C GLY A 173 -9.83 4.26 -18.38
N ALA A 174 -10.89 3.95 -17.63
CA ALA A 174 -11.74 2.79 -17.87
C ALA A 174 -12.57 2.90 -19.15
N LYS A 175 -13.04 4.11 -19.50
CA LYS A 175 -13.88 4.36 -20.68
C LYS A 175 -13.19 3.96 -21.99
N GLY A 176 -11.92 4.34 -22.14
CA GLY A 176 -11.10 3.94 -23.28
C GLY A 176 -10.86 2.43 -23.35
N VAL A 177 -10.82 1.72 -22.22
CA VAL A 177 -10.73 0.24 -22.20
C VAL A 177 -12.08 -0.40 -22.56
N ASN A 178 -13.19 0.11 -22.01
CA ASN A 178 -14.54 -0.38 -22.31
C ASN A 178 -14.88 -0.21 -23.80
N ALA A 179 -14.55 0.93 -24.41
CA ALA A 179 -14.75 1.15 -25.84
C ALA A 179 -13.96 0.16 -26.72
N MET A 180 -12.74 -0.20 -26.32
CA MET A 180 -11.97 -1.25 -27.00
C MET A 180 -12.64 -2.63 -26.86
N LEU A 181 -13.20 -2.97 -25.68
CA LEU A 181 -13.92 -4.22 -25.45
C LEU A 181 -15.25 -4.28 -26.22
N GLU A 182 -15.93 -3.14 -26.39
CA GLU A 182 -17.20 -3.02 -27.09
C GLU A 182 -17.05 -3.14 -28.62
N HIS A 183 -16.08 -2.41 -29.20
CA HIS A 183 -15.94 -2.31 -30.65
C HIS A 183 -14.95 -3.32 -31.26
N CYS A 184 -13.91 -3.76 -30.54
CA CYS A 184 -12.95 -4.76 -31.02
C CYS A 184 -13.36 -6.19 -30.61
N LYS A 185 -14.47 -6.70 -31.16
CA LYS A 185 -15.05 -8.01 -30.79
C LYS A 185 -14.14 -9.23 -31.04
N LEU A 186 -13.04 -9.07 -31.77
CA LEU A 186 -12.02 -10.10 -32.02
C LEU A 186 -10.85 -10.07 -31.01
N LEU A 187 -10.94 -9.28 -29.93
CA LEU A 187 -9.86 -9.13 -28.96
C LEU A 187 -9.61 -10.42 -28.14
N GLU A 188 -8.51 -11.10 -28.44
CA GLU A 188 -8.05 -12.32 -27.78
C GLU A 188 -7.11 -12.06 -26.59
N GLU A 189 -6.38 -10.93 -26.58
CA GLU A 189 -5.37 -10.59 -25.55
C GLU A 189 -5.47 -9.11 -25.11
N LEU A 190 -5.67 -8.89 -23.81
CA LEU A 190 -5.62 -7.58 -23.17
C LEU A 190 -4.48 -7.54 -22.14
N SER A 191 -3.51 -6.64 -22.33
CA SER A 191 -2.44 -6.40 -21.36
C SER A 191 -2.38 -4.93 -20.94
N VAL A 192 -2.56 -4.67 -19.64
CA VAL A 192 -2.62 -3.33 -19.05
C VAL A 192 -1.50 -3.19 -18.01
N LYS A 193 -0.63 -2.19 -18.17
CA LYS A 193 0.49 -1.94 -17.26
C LYS A 193 0.61 -0.49 -16.82
N ARG A 194 0.51 -0.19 -15.52
CA ARG A 194 0.57 1.18 -14.97
C ARG A 194 -0.33 2.18 -15.71
N LEU A 195 -1.56 1.80 -16.03
CA LEU A 195 -2.52 2.72 -16.66
C LEU A 195 -2.93 3.77 -15.61
N ARG A 196 -2.80 5.06 -15.94
CA ARG A 196 -2.88 6.15 -14.94
C ARG A 196 -4.27 6.75 -14.77
N GLY A 197 -5.13 6.67 -15.79
CA GLY A 197 -6.50 7.21 -15.72
C GLY A 197 -7.47 6.37 -14.88
N ILE A 198 -7.03 5.22 -14.35
CA ILE A 198 -7.83 4.42 -13.42
C ILE A 198 -7.61 4.94 -11.99
N HIS A 199 -8.46 5.87 -11.57
CA HIS A 199 -8.52 6.40 -10.21
C HIS A 199 -9.57 5.67 -9.33
N GLU A 200 -9.75 6.08 -8.07
CA GLU A 200 -10.68 5.42 -7.13
C GLU A 200 -12.15 5.51 -7.58
N ALA A 201 -12.57 6.66 -8.14
CA ALA A 201 -13.91 6.86 -8.70
C ALA A 201 -14.04 6.42 -10.19
N ALA A 202 -13.20 5.49 -10.65
CA ALA A 202 -13.23 5.05 -12.05
C ALA A 202 -14.38 4.07 -12.29
N GLU A 203 -15.00 4.19 -13.47
CA GLU A 203 -16.00 3.24 -13.98
C GLU A 203 -15.44 1.81 -14.00
N LEU A 204 -16.30 0.83 -13.76
CA LEU A 204 -15.91 -0.58 -13.82
C LEU A 204 -15.60 -0.99 -15.25
N ILE A 205 -14.62 -1.88 -15.41
CA ILE A 205 -14.25 -2.46 -16.69
C ILE A 205 -14.98 -3.79 -16.84
N HIS A 206 -15.83 -3.88 -17.84
CA HIS A 206 -16.74 -5.00 -18.06
C HIS A 206 -16.92 -5.31 -19.55
N LEU A 207 -17.48 -6.49 -19.84
CA LEU A 207 -17.97 -6.81 -21.19
C LEU A 207 -19.29 -6.05 -21.46
N PRO A 208 -19.58 -5.66 -22.71
CA PRO A 208 -20.81 -4.93 -23.04
C PRO A 208 -22.08 -5.70 -22.61
N GLY A 209 -23.09 -4.94 -22.17
CA GLY A 209 -24.27 -5.43 -21.46
C GLY A 209 -25.34 -6.10 -22.32
N ASP A 210 -25.00 -7.12 -23.10
CA ASP A 210 -25.96 -8.09 -23.62
C ASP A 210 -25.49 -9.54 -23.38
N GLY A 211 -26.41 -10.43 -23.01
CA GLY A 211 -26.09 -11.82 -22.63
C GLY A 211 -25.64 -12.73 -23.77
N SER A 212 -25.32 -12.18 -24.95
CA SER A 212 -25.03 -12.91 -26.19
C SER A 212 -23.71 -12.54 -26.86
N SER A 213 -23.03 -11.46 -26.44
CA SER A 213 -21.70 -11.12 -26.95
C SER A 213 -20.62 -12.06 -26.40
N SER A 214 -20.45 -13.23 -27.04
CA SER A 214 -19.43 -14.22 -26.70
C SER A 214 -18.02 -13.65 -26.83
N SER A 215 -17.42 -13.24 -25.71
CA SER A 215 -16.10 -12.63 -25.67
C SER A 215 -15.03 -13.59 -26.18
N THR A 216 -14.23 -13.14 -27.16
CA THR A 216 -13.09 -13.89 -27.70
C THR A 216 -11.85 -13.82 -26.78
N LEU A 217 -11.93 -13.11 -25.66
CA LEU A 217 -10.79 -12.78 -24.79
C LEU A 217 -10.24 -14.01 -24.06
N ARG A 218 -9.04 -14.44 -24.46
CA ARG A 218 -8.36 -15.64 -23.92
C ARG A 218 -7.26 -15.30 -22.92
N SER A 219 -6.73 -14.08 -22.94
CA SER A 219 -5.63 -13.67 -22.06
C SER A 219 -5.84 -12.27 -21.48
N ILE A 220 -5.80 -12.17 -20.15
CA ILE A 220 -5.79 -10.91 -19.40
C ILE A 220 -4.49 -10.82 -18.61
N CYS A 221 -3.78 -9.69 -18.76
CA CYS A 221 -2.51 -9.44 -18.08
C CYS A 221 -2.46 -8.04 -17.46
N LEU A 222 -2.72 -7.97 -16.15
CA LEU A 222 -2.74 -6.75 -15.33
C LEU A 222 -1.41 -6.61 -14.56
N LYS A 223 -0.75 -5.46 -14.68
CA LYS A 223 0.60 -5.20 -14.14
C LYS A 223 0.71 -3.81 -13.50
N GLU A 224 1.17 -3.75 -12.25
CA GLU A 224 1.52 -2.50 -11.55
C GLU A 224 0.35 -1.48 -11.57
N LEU A 225 -0.86 -1.92 -11.17
CA LEU A 225 -2.07 -1.09 -11.14
C LEU A 225 -2.40 -0.67 -9.70
N VAL A 226 -2.72 0.61 -9.52
CA VAL A 226 -3.05 1.19 -8.21
C VAL A 226 -4.47 0.80 -7.79
N ASN A 227 -5.45 0.96 -8.68
CA ASN A 227 -6.79 0.40 -8.52
C ASN A 227 -6.94 -0.78 -9.48
N GLY A 228 -6.61 -1.98 -9.03
CA GLY A 228 -6.76 -3.20 -9.82
C GLY A 228 -8.21 -3.69 -9.92
N GLN A 229 -9.04 -3.33 -8.93
CA GLN A 229 -10.37 -3.88 -8.70
C GLN A 229 -11.40 -3.45 -9.76
N VAL A 230 -11.14 -2.40 -10.54
CA VAL A 230 -12.01 -2.05 -11.68
C VAL A 230 -12.10 -3.17 -12.73
N PHE A 231 -11.12 -4.08 -12.78
CA PHE A 231 -11.13 -5.21 -13.71
C PHE A 231 -11.88 -6.44 -13.19
N GLU A 232 -12.39 -6.43 -11.95
CA GLU A 232 -13.10 -7.58 -11.36
C GLU A 232 -14.26 -8.08 -12.23
N PRO A 233 -15.16 -7.22 -12.76
CA PRO A 233 -16.28 -7.70 -13.55
C PRO A 233 -15.85 -8.29 -14.89
N LEU A 234 -14.85 -7.70 -15.56
CA LEU A 234 -14.27 -8.27 -16.78
C LEU A 234 -13.68 -9.67 -16.51
N VAL A 235 -12.88 -9.82 -15.45
CA VAL A 235 -12.21 -11.09 -15.14
C VAL A 235 -13.24 -12.16 -14.74
N ALA A 236 -14.24 -11.81 -13.91
CA ALA A 236 -15.28 -12.74 -13.47
C ALA A 236 -16.27 -13.15 -14.58
N SER A 237 -16.58 -12.24 -15.52
CA SER A 237 -17.51 -12.53 -16.62
C SER A 237 -16.89 -13.29 -17.80
N THR A 238 -15.56 -13.24 -17.98
CA THR A 238 -14.89 -13.84 -19.15
C THR A 238 -14.65 -15.34 -18.98
N ARG A 239 -15.64 -16.17 -19.35
CA ARG A 239 -15.54 -17.65 -19.26
C ARG A 239 -14.55 -18.29 -20.25
N THR A 240 -14.24 -17.59 -21.35
CA THR A 240 -13.31 -18.01 -22.42
C THR A 240 -11.82 -17.79 -22.09
N LEU A 241 -11.53 -17.29 -20.90
CA LEU A 241 -10.20 -16.94 -20.41
C LEU A 241 -9.35 -18.19 -20.15
N LYS A 242 -8.21 -18.29 -20.85
CA LYS A 242 -7.20 -19.36 -20.69
C LYS A 242 -6.01 -18.93 -19.83
N THR A 243 -5.69 -17.64 -19.84
CA THR A 243 -4.52 -17.08 -19.16
C THR A 243 -4.89 -15.84 -18.36
N LEU A 244 -4.67 -15.88 -17.05
CA LEU A 244 -4.84 -14.74 -16.15
C LEU A 244 -3.51 -14.42 -15.46
N LYS A 245 -3.00 -13.20 -15.65
CA LYS A 245 -1.78 -12.74 -14.97
C LYS A 245 -2.05 -11.43 -14.24
N ILE A 246 -1.95 -11.45 -12.91
CA ILE A 246 -2.19 -10.29 -12.04
C ILE A 246 -0.92 -10.08 -11.23
N ILE A 247 -0.27 -8.92 -11.41
CA ILE A 247 1.09 -8.66 -10.93
C ILE A 247 1.17 -7.28 -10.32
N ARG A 248 1.39 -7.18 -9.01
CA ARG A 248 1.51 -5.91 -8.26
C ARG A 248 0.29 -5.01 -8.46
N CYS A 249 -0.90 -5.61 -8.41
CA CYS A 249 -2.18 -4.91 -8.42
C CYS A 249 -2.69 -4.87 -6.97
N LEU A 250 -3.01 -3.69 -6.47
CA LEU A 250 -3.62 -3.56 -5.13
C LEU A 250 -5.11 -3.97 -5.19
N GLY A 251 -5.64 -4.36 -4.03
CA GLY A 251 -6.96 -4.97 -3.87
C GLY A 251 -6.87 -6.40 -3.36
N ASP A 252 -7.94 -6.86 -2.70
CA ASP A 252 -8.16 -8.25 -2.34
C ASP A 252 -8.70 -9.00 -3.57
N TRP A 253 -8.04 -10.07 -3.98
CA TRP A 253 -8.40 -10.84 -5.15
C TRP A 253 -9.13 -12.16 -4.83
N ASP A 254 -9.29 -12.54 -3.57
CA ASP A 254 -9.88 -13.84 -3.20
C ASP A 254 -11.32 -13.97 -3.68
N LYS A 255 -12.15 -12.93 -3.52
CA LYS A 255 -13.53 -12.88 -4.04
C LYS A 255 -13.61 -13.01 -5.56
N VAL A 256 -12.62 -12.47 -6.27
CA VAL A 256 -12.52 -12.52 -7.74
C VAL A 256 -12.19 -13.94 -8.19
N LEU A 257 -11.19 -14.56 -7.54
CA LEU A 257 -10.82 -15.95 -7.77
C LEU A 257 -11.96 -16.91 -7.41
N GLN A 258 -12.76 -16.60 -6.38
CA GLN A 258 -13.98 -17.34 -6.04
C GLN A 258 -15.01 -17.33 -7.18
N MET A 259 -15.35 -16.15 -7.71
CA MET A 259 -16.30 -16.02 -8.83
C MET A 259 -15.81 -16.79 -10.07
N ILE A 260 -14.51 -16.77 -10.35
CA ILE A 260 -13.89 -17.56 -11.44
C ILE A 260 -14.04 -19.06 -11.18
N GLY A 261 -13.73 -19.52 -9.96
CA GLY A 261 -13.79 -20.93 -9.57
C GLY A 261 -15.19 -21.52 -9.49
N GLU A 262 -16.23 -20.68 -9.33
CA GLU A 262 -17.64 -21.10 -9.33
C GLU A 262 -18.25 -21.21 -10.74
N GLY A 263 -17.58 -20.69 -11.78
CA GLY A 263 -17.94 -20.89 -13.19
C GLY A 263 -17.22 -22.07 -13.85
N ASP A 264 -17.70 -22.50 -15.03
CA ASP A 264 -16.92 -23.38 -15.93
C ASP A 264 -15.76 -22.59 -16.55
N SER A 265 -14.69 -22.52 -15.78
CA SER A 265 -13.46 -21.81 -16.13
C SER A 265 -12.63 -22.61 -17.13
N SER A 266 -12.25 -21.97 -18.23
CA SER A 266 -11.31 -22.53 -19.21
C SER A 266 -9.84 -22.19 -18.92
N LEU A 267 -9.54 -21.71 -17.70
CA LEU A 267 -8.19 -21.31 -17.29
C LEU A 267 -7.19 -22.47 -17.29
N SER A 268 -6.09 -22.25 -18.01
CA SER A 268 -4.91 -23.13 -18.09
C SER A 268 -3.67 -22.51 -17.47
N GLU A 269 -3.58 -21.18 -17.36
CA GLU A 269 -2.46 -20.47 -16.75
C GLU A 269 -2.94 -19.36 -15.81
N ILE A 270 -2.48 -19.41 -14.55
CA ILE A 270 -2.70 -18.37 -13.54
C ILE A 270 -1.35 -17.89 -12.99
N HIS A 271 -1.10 -16.58 -13.01
CA HIS A 271 0.08 -15.96 -12.41
C HIS A 271 -0.37 -14.88 -11.42
N LEU A 272 -0.08 -15.10 -10.14
CA LEU A 272 -0.30 -14.18 -9.04
C LEU A 272 1.07 -13.71 -8.53
N GLU A 273 1.39 -12.42 -8.69
CA GLU A 273 2.63 -11.84 -8.12
C GLU A 273 2.34 -10.62 -7.24
N ARG A 274 2.79 -10.64 -5.97
CA ARG A 274 2.71 -9.51 -5.04
C ARG A 274 1.29 -8.93 -4.95
N LEU A 275 0.35 -9.81 -4.62
CA LEU A 275 -1.07 -9.51 -4.42
C LEU A 275 -1.48 -9.84 -2.98
N GLN A 276 -2.60 -9.27 -2.55
CA GLN A 276 -3.36 -9.79 -1.42
C GLN A 276 -4.24 -10.93 -1.95
N VAL A 277 -3.79 -12.16 -1.69
CA VAL A 277 -4.46 -13.43 -1.99
C VAL A 277 -4.11 -14.36 -0.84
N SER A 278 -5.11 -15.00 -0.23
CA SER A 278 -4.93 -15.94 0.87
C SER A 278 -5.15 -17.39 0.41
N ASP A 279 -5.26 -18.32 1.36
CA ASP A 279 -5.67 -19.69 1.05
C ASP A 279 -7.09 -19.76 0.46
N PHE A 280 -8.01 -18.83 0.80
CA PHE A 280 -9.35 -18.81 0.19
C PHE A 280 -9.31 -18.63 -1.33
N GLY A 281 -8.45 -17.75 -1.84
CA GLY A 281 -8.23 -17.59 -3.29
C GLY A 281 -7.56 -18.81 -3.93
N LEU A 282 -6.71 -19.54 -3.20
CA LEU A 282 -6.13 -20.79 -3.68
C LEU A 282 -7.16 -21.94 -3.72
N SER A 283 -7.93 -22.13 -2.66
CA SER A 283 -9.07 -23.05 -2.61
C SER A 283 -10.10 -22.75 -3.70
N ALA A 284 -10.30 -21.48 -4.05
CA ALA A 284 -11.14 -21.08 -5.18
C ALA A 284 -10.57 -21.53 -6.54
N ILE A 285 -9.30 -21.24 -6.85
CA ILE A 285 -8.70 -21.67 -8.13
C ILE A 285 -8.52 -23.18 -8.22
N SER A 286 -8.53 -23.93 -7.11
CA SER A 286 -8.54 -25.40 -7.13
C SER A 286 -9.72 -26.00 -7.92
N LYS A 287 -10.82 -25.25 -8.05
CA LYS A 287 -11.98 -25.63 -8.87
C LYS A 287 -11.67 -25.59 -10.38
N CYS A 288 -10.61 -24.90 -10.81
CA CYS A 288 -10.16 -24.84 -12.21
C CYS A 288 -9.44 -26.15 -12.61
N SER A 289 -10.20 -27.19 -12.95
CA SER A 289 -9.68 -28.53 -13.30
C SER A 289 -8.73 -28.56 -14.52
N LYS A 290 -8.81 -27.55 -15.40
CA LYS A 290 -8.01 -27.40 -16.62
C LYS A 290 -6.65 -26.68 -16.40
N LEU A 291 -6.31 -26.34 -15.15
CA LEU A 291 -5.11 -25.57 -14.80
C LEU A 291 -3.82 -26.37 -15.06
N GLU A 292 -2.97 -25.90 -15.98
CA GLU A 292 -1.68 -26.49 -16.31
C GLU A 292 -0.48 -25.72 -15.75
N THR A 293 -0.61 -24.41 -15.53
CA THR A 293 0.47 -23.52 -15.04
C THR A 293 -0.02 -22.63 -13.92
N LEU A 294 0.66 -22.68 -12.77
CA LEU A 294 0.37 -21.84 -11.61
C LEU A 294 1.63 -21.16 -11.08
N HIS A 295 1.62 -19.84 -10.99
CA HIS A 295 2.65 -19.05 -10.31
C HIS A 295 2.06 -18.35 -9.08
N ILE A 296 2.59 -18.68 -7.89
CA ILE A 296 2.28 -18.11 -6.58
C ILE A 296 3.53 -17.36 -6.10
N VAL A 297 3.66 -16.08 -6.48
CA VAL A 297 4.92 -15.33 -6.34
C VAL A 297 4.77 -14.19 -5.35
N LYS A 298 5.28 -14.34 -4.12
CA LYS A 298 5.28 -13.27 -3.11
C LYS A 298 3.88 -12.84 -2.67
N THR A 299 3.01 -13.82 -2.48
CA THR A 299 1.70 -13.72 -1.87
C THR A 299 1.82 -14.23 -0.42
N PRO A 300 2.07 -13.32 0.56
CA PRO A 300 2.52 -13.71 1.91
C PRO A 300 1.48 -14.48 2.73
N GLU A 301 0.21 -14.46 2.32
CA GLU A 301 -0.92 -15.02 3.05
C GLU A 301 -1.22 -16.47 2.65
N CYS A 302 -0.80 -16.92 1.45
CA CYS A 302 -0.88 -18.32 1.01
C CYS A 302 -0.02 -19.26 1.89
N SER A 303 -0.51 -20.47 2.13
CA SER A 303 0.14 -21.50 2.95
C SER A 303 0.06 -22.90 2.33
N ASN A 304 0.48 -23.92 3.09
CA ASN A 304 0.26 -25.32 2.75
C ASN A 304 -1.21 -25.63 2.45
N PHE A 305 -2.18 -25.05 3.20
CA PHE A 305 -3.59 -25.39 3.06
C PHE A 305 -4.13 -25.12 1.65
N GLY A 306 -3.96 -23.89 1.14
CA GLY A 306 -4.41 -23.54 -0.21
C GLY A 306 -3.64 -24.29 -1.31
N LEU A 307 -2.35 -24.62 -1.08
CA LEU A 307 -1.58 -25.41 -2.04
C LEU A 307 -2.02 -26.89 -2.09
N ILE A 308 -2.44 -27.47 -0.96
CA ILE A 308 -2.98 -28.83 -0.88
C ILE A 308 -4.28 -28.91 -1.69
N ASP A 309 -5.23 -27.99 -1.47
CA ASP A 309 -6.50 -27.94 -2.20
C ASP A 309 -6.28 -27.90 -3.73
N VAL A 310 -5.35 -27.04 -4.18
CA VAL A 310 -4.96 -26.97 -5.60
C VAL A 310 -4.35 -28.28 -6.08
N ALA A 311 -3.43 -28.89 -5.32
CA ALA A 311 -2.77 -30.13 -5.72
C ALA A 311 -3.77 -31.28 -5.90
N GLU A 312 -4.73 -31.44 -4.99
CA GLU A 312 -5.72 -32.53 -5.03
C GLU A 312 -6.65 -32.46 -6.24
N ARG A 313 -6.98 -31.24 -6.70
CA ARG A 313 -8.00 -31.00 -7.74
C ARG A 313 -7.42 -30.68 -9.12
N CYS A 314 -6.33 -29.92 -9.21
CA CYS A 314 -5.69 -29.51 -10.48
C CYS A 314 -4.70 -30.57 -11.01
N LYS A 315 -5.20 -31.77 -11.32
CA LYS A 315 -4.40 -32.95 -11.73
C LYS A 315 -3.65 -32.80 -13.08
N LEU A 316 -3.98 -31.75 -13.85
CA LEU A 316 -3.32 -31.40 -15.11
C LEU A 316 -2.13 -30.44 -14.93
N LEU A 317 -1.77 -30.08 -13.69
CA LEU A 317 -0.68 -29.14 -13.41
C LEU A 317 0.67 -29.67 -13.94
N ARG A 318 1.26 -28.92 -14.88
CA ARG A 318 2.57 -29.16 -15.51
C ARG A 318 3.64 -28.21 -14.99
N LYS A 319 3.27 -27.00 -14.59
CA LYS A 319 4.22 -25.96 -14.17
C LYS A 319 3.78 -25.31 -12.87
N LEU A 320 4.66 -25.33 -11.88
CA LEU A 320 4.43 -24.72 -10.57
C LEU A 320 5.62 -23.83 -10.19
N HIS A 321 5.33 -22.57 -9.90
CA HIS A 321 6.33 -21.60 -9.42
C HIS A 321 5.86 -20.99 -8.12
N ILE A 322 6.62 -21.18 -7.04
CA ILE A 322 6.32 -20.66 -5.72
C ILE A 322 7.48 -19.77 -5.26
N ASP A 323 7.20 -18.51 -4.92
CA ASP A 323 8.10 -17.63 -4.16
C ASP A 323 7.52 -17.40 -2.76
N GLY A 324 8.04 -18.14 -1.77
CA GLY A 324 7.60 -18.17 -0.38
C GLY A 324 7.98 -16.94 0.45
N TRP A 325 8.60 -15.92 -0.17
CA TRP A 325 8.68 -14.53 0.30
C TRP A 325 8.99 -14.34 1.80
N ARG A 326 10.02 -15.02 2.31
CA ARG A 326 10.47 -14.92 3.71
C ARG A 326 9.42 -15.31 4.78
N THR A 327 8.20 -15.71 4.41
CA THR A 327 7.16 -16.15 5.36
C THR A 327 7.20 -17.66 5.61
N ASN A 328 7.78 -18.44 4.68
CA ASN A 328 7.93 -19.90 4.76
C ASN A 328 6.61 -20.67 5.06
N ARG A 329 5.45 -20.07 4.76
CA ARG A 329 4.13 -20.68 5.01
C ARG A 329 3.80 -21.85 4.07
N ILE A 330 4.44 -21.88 2.91
CA ILE A 330 4.46 -23.02 2.01
C ILE A 330 5.76 -23.77 2.27
N GLY A 331 5.67 -25.06 2.57
CA GLY A 331 6.79 -25.93 2.91
C GLY A 331 6.50 -27.39 2.53
N ASP A 332 7.08 -28.33 3.28
CA ASP A 332 7.08 -29.74 2.89
C ASP A 332 5.69 -30.37 2.71
N GLU A 333 4.69 -30.00 3.50
CA GLU A 333 3.36 -30.64 3.45
C GLU A 333 2.64 -30.35 2.13
N GLY A 334 2.59 -29.07 1.73
CA GLY A 334 2.04 -28.67 0.44
C GLY A 334 2.84 -29.26 -0.73
N LEU A 335 4.17 -29.31 -0.63
CA LEU A 335 5.01 -29.91 -1.68
C LEU A 335 4.86 -31.44 -1.77
N VAL A 336 4.61 -32.13 -0.65
CA VAL A 336 4.29 -33.57 -0.65
C VAL A 336 2.91 -33.82 -1.26
N ALA A 337 1.92 -32.95 -1.04
CA ALA A 337 0.62 -33.05 -1.72
C ALA A 337 0.76 -32.85 -3.24
N VAL A 338 1.52 -31.83 -3.68
CA VAL A 338 1.88 -31.65 -5.09
C VAL A 338 2.54 -32.91 -5.67
N ALA A 339 3.51 -33.50 -4.97
CA ALA A 339 4.16 -34.74 -5.40
C ALA A 339 3.22 -35.96 -5.47
N ARG A 340 2.16 -36.00 -4.67
CA ARG A 340 1.18 -37.11 -4.66
C ARG A 340 0.15 -37.00 -5.79
N HIS A 341 -0.27 -35.78 -6.14
CA HIS A 341 -1.42 -35.57 -7.01
C HIS A 341 -1.08 -34.94 -8.38
N CYS A 342 0.00 -34.16 -8.49
CA CYS A 342 0.43 -33.51 -9.73
C CYS A 342 1.48 -34.34 -10.49
N LEU A 343 1.14 -35.57 -10.87
CA LEU A 343 2.07 -36.52 -11.53
C LEU A 343 2.56 -36.08 -12.92
N ASN A 344 1.92 -35.08 -13.53
CA ASN A 344 2.30 -34.52 -14.84
C ASN A 344 3.25 -33.30 -14.74
N LEU A 345 3.81 -33.02 -13.57
CA LEU A 345 4.68 -31.87 -13.34
C LEU A 345 5.98 -31.96 -14.17
N GLN A 346 6.21 -30.94 -14.99
CA GLN A 346 7.36 -30.78 -15.91
C GLN A 346 8.31 -29.66 -15.47
N GLU A 347 7.81 -28.63 -14.79
CA GLU A 347 8.59 -27.48 -14.32
C GLU A 347 8.21 -27.11 -12.90
N LEU A 348 9.18 -27.16 -11.98
CA LEU A 348 9.02 -26.74 -10.59
C LEU A 348 10.06 -25.68 -10.23
N VAL A 349 9.60 -24.52 -9.76
CA VAL A 349 10.46 -23.41 -9.35
C VAL A 349 10.12 -23.03 -7.91
N LEU A 350 11.07 -23.21 -7.00
CA LEU A 350 10.95 -22.88 -5.58
C LEU A 350 11.94 -21.76 -5.23
N ILE A 351 11.41 -20.61 -4.79
CA ILE A 351 12.19 -19.44 -4.38
C ILE A 351 11.85 -19.09 -2.93
N GLY A 352 12.83 -19.05 -2.04
CA GLY A 352 12.61 -18.74 -0.63
C GLY A 352 11.63 -19.70 0.05
N VAL A 353 11.65 -20.97 -0.36
CA VAL A 353 10.87 -22.08 0.22
C VAL A 353 11.86 -23.06 0.86
N ASN A 354 11.68 -23.36 2.14
CA ASN A 354 12.51 -24.30 2.89
C ASN A 354 12.01 -25.75 2.70
N ALA A 355 12.15 -26.26 1.48
CA ALA A 355 11.91 -27.67 1.17
C ALA A 355 13.03 -28.55 1.74
N THR A 356 12.69 -29.66 2.38
CA THR A 356 13.66 -30.63 2.92
C THR A 356 13.70 -31.91 2.07
N HIS A 357 14.57 -32.85 2.45
CA HIS A 357 14.58 -34.20 1.89
C HIS A 357 13.20 -34.88 1.87
N LYS A 358 12.30 -34.58 2.82
CA LYS A 358 10.94 -35.16 2.87
C LYS A 358 10.13 -34.86 1.61
N SER A 359 10.05 -33.58 1.22
CA SER A 359 9.30 -33.18 0.02
C SER A 359 10.08 -33.42 -1.27
N LEU A 360 11.39 -33.15 -1.28
CA LEU A 360 12.21 -33.34 -2.47
C LEU A 360 12.33 -34.81 -2.88
N SER A 361 12.42 -35.75 -1.92
CA SER A 361 12.38 -37.19 -2.20
C SER A 361 11.01 -37.63 -2.74
N ALA A 362 9.91 -37.06 -2.24
CA ALA A 362 8.57 -37.34 -2.75
C ALA A 362 8.39 -36.84 -4.19
N ILE A 363 8.77 -35.58 -4.46
CA ILE A 363 8.76 -34.98 -5.81
C ILE A 363 9.61 -35.84 -6.76
N ALA A 364 10.84 -36.17 -6.36
CA ALA A 364 11.76 -36.93 -7.20
C ALA A 364 11.32 -38.38 -7.45
N SER A 365 10.49 -38.97 -6.59
CA SER A 365 9.96 -40.34 -6.78
C SER A 365 8.69 -40.39 -7.63
N ASN A 366 7.86 -39.34 -7.59
CA ASN A 366 6.52 -39.37 -8.18
C ASN A 366 6.38 -38.48 -9.44
N CYS A 367 7.18 -37.42 -9.56
CA CYS A 367 7.12 -36.49 -10.70
C CYS A 367 8.13 -36.90 -11.79
N GLU A 368 7.97 -38.11 -12.35
CA GLU A 368 8.90 -38.70 -13.33
C GLU A 368 9.12 -37.83 -14.58
N LYS A 369 8.16 -36.95 -14.92
CA LYS A 369 8.20 -36.05 -16.09
C LYS A 369 8.91 -34.70 -15.83
N LEU A 370 9.56 -34.53 -14.67
CA LEU A 370 10.14 -33.26 -14.24
C LEU A 370 11.41 -32.89 -15.05
N GLU A 371 11.22 -32.18 -16.16
CA GLU A 371 12.31 -31.68 -17.01
C GLU A 371 13.08 -30.49 -16.41
N ARG A 372 12.43 -29.68 -15.56
CA ARG A 372 12.99 -28.43 -15.06
C ARG A 372 12.78 -28.28 -13.57
N LEU A 373 13.86 -28.09 -12.82
CA LEU A 373 13.81 -27.84 -11.39
C LEU A 373 14.72 -26.66 -11.04
N ALA A 374 14.17 -25.68 -10.33
CA ALA A 374 14.90 -24.52 -9.84
C ALA A 374 14.70 -24.33 -8.33
N LEU A 375 15.81 -24.28 -7.59
CA LEU A 375 15.86 -24.21 -6.13
C LEU A 375 16.67 -22.97 -5.73
N CYS A 376 16.01 -21.95 -5.20
CA CYS A 376 16.59 -20.62 -5.01
C CYS A 376 16.38 -20.09 -3.58
N GLY A 377 17.45 -19.70 -2.90
CA GLY A 377 17.40 -18.99 -1.62
C GLY A 377 16.79 -19.80 -0.48
N SER A 378 17.02 -21.12 -0.49
CA SER A 378 16.54 -22.04 0.53
C SER A 378 17.65 -22.36 1.54
N GLY A 379 17.32 -22.36 2.83
CA GLY A 379 18.28 -22.68 3.89
C GLY A 379 18.48 -24.18 4.14
N THR A 380 17.59 -25.02 3.58
CA THR A 380 17.48 -26.45 3.89
C THR A 380 17.96 -27.39 2.79
N ILE A 381 18.44 -26.84 1.67
CA ILE A 381 18.84 -27.61 0.48
C ILE A 381 20.35 -27.72 0.45
N GLY A 382 20.87 -28.86 0.91
CA GLY A 382 22.28 -29.24 0.86
C GLY A 382 22.52 -30.46 -0.04
N ASP A 383 23.70 -31.05 0.07
CA ASP A 383 24.17 -32.10 -0.85
C ASP A 383 23.31 -33.38 -0.77
N THR A 384 22.74 -33.69 0.40
CA THR A 384 21.82 -34.83 0.61
C THR A 384 20.54 -34.71 -0.21
N GLU A 385 19.96 -33.52 -0.28
CA GLU A 385 18.74 -33.26 -1.05
C GLU A 385 19.04 -33.31 -2.55
N ILE A 386 20.18 -32.76 -2.97
CA ILE A 386 20.63 -32.77 -4.36
C ILE A 386 20.95 -34.19 -4.83
N ALA A 387 21.65 -35.00 -4.04
CA ALA A 387 21.92 -36.39 -4.36
C ALA A 387 20.64 -37.23 -4.47
N CYS A 388 19.63 -36.96 -3.64
CA CYS A 388 18.32 -37.60 -3.71
C CYS A 388 17.58 -37.27 -5.02
N ILE A 389 17.60 -35.99 -5.43
CA ILE A 389 17.09 -35.55 -6.74
C ILE A 389 17.87 -36.23 -7.87
N ALA A 390 19.20 -36.20 -7.81
CA ALA A 390 20.07 -36.75 -8.85
C ALA A 390 19.84 -38.25 -9.08
N LYS A 391 19.65 -39.03 -8.00
CA LYS A 391 19.42 -40.48 -8.07
C LYS A 391 18.08 -40.88 -8.70
N LYS A 392 17.07 -39.99 -8.68
CA LYS A 392 15.69 -40.35 -9.04
C LYS A 392 15.13 -39.57 -10.25
N CYS A 393 15.54 -38.31 -10.46
CA CYS A 393 15.03 -37.46 -11.53
C CYS A 393 15.73 -37.71 -12.88
N GLY A 394 15.48 -38.88 -13.50
CA GLY A 394 16.08 -39.27 -14.78
C GLY A 394 15.70 -38.38 -15.97
N ALA A 395 14.52 -37.75 -15.95
CA ALA A 395 14.04 -36.85 -17.01
C ALA A 395 14.56 -35.40 -16.92
N LEU A 396 15.36 -35.07 -15.91
CA LEU A 396 15.76 -33.69 -15.63
C LEU A 396 16.72 -33.13 -16.71
N ARG A 397 16.30 -32.06 -17.39
CA ARG A 397 17.03 -31.41 -18.49
C ARG A 397 17.62 -30.06 -18.14
N LYS A 398 16.98 -29.31 -17.23
CA LYS A 398 17.49 -28.00 -16.76
C LYS A 398 17.42 -27.93 -15.24
N PHE A 399 18.57 -27.73 -14.60
CA PHE A 399 18.66 -27.53 -13.16
C PHE A 399 19.23 -26.14 -12.85
N CYS A 400 18.59 -25.41 -11.94
CA CYS A 400 19.05 -24.11 -11.50
C CYS A 400 19.07 -24.03 -9.98
N ILE A 401 20.26 -24.00 -9.38
CA ILE A 401 20.42 -23.78 -7.94
C ILE A 401 20.99 -22.40 -7.68
N LYS A 402 20.42 -21.68 -6.70
CA LYS A 402 20.88 -20.33 -6.39
C LYS A 402 20.85 -19.99 -4.91
N GLY A 403 22.00 -19.74 -4.29
CA GLY A 403 22.07 -19.27 -2.91
C GLY A 403 21.56 -20.30 -1.89
N CYS A 404 21.83 -21.58 -2.15
CA CYS A 404 21.58 -22.70 -1.23
C CYS A 404 22.92 -23.22 -0.67
N PRO A 405 22.94 -23.85 0.51
CA PRO A 405 24.15 -24.41 1.15
C PRO A 405 24.59 -25.75 0.54
N VAL A 406 24.86 -25.77 -0.76
CA VAL A 406 25.37 -26.93 -1.53
C VAL A 406 26.87 -26.77 -1.80
N SER A 407 27.60 -27.88 -1.75
CA SER A 407 29.03 -28.01 -2.06
C SER A 407 29.26 -28.72 -3.39
N ASP A 408 30.53 -28.89 -3.77
CA ASP A 408 30.92 -29.61 -4.98
C ASP A 408 30.39 -31.05 -5.01
N LEU A 409 30.29 -31.74 -3.86
CA LEU A 409 29.76 -33.10 -3.75
C LEU A 409 28.30 -33.21 -4.25
N GLY A 410 27.46 -32.22 -3.94
CA GLY A 410 26.09 -32.17 -4.46
C GLY A 410 26.06 -31.93 -5.98
N ILE A 411 27.01 -31.17 -6.50
CA ILE A 411 27.12 -30.87 -7.93
C ILE A 411 27.65 -32.09 -8.72
N GLU A 412 28.62 -32.84 -8.18
CA GLU A 412 29.09 -34.12 -8.71
C GLU A 412 27.96 -35.14 -8.80
N ALA A 413 27.12 -35.23 -7.76
CA ALA A 413 25.98 -36.14 -7.74
C ALA A 413 25.01 -35.90 -8.92
N LEU A 414 24.73 -34.62 -9.28
CA LEU A 414 23.93 -34.27 -10.46
C LEU A 414 24.58 -34.70 -11.78
N ALA A 415 25.91 -34.64 -11.86
CA ALA A 415 26.66 -35.02 -13.05
C ALA A 415 26.50 -36.51 -13.36
N ALA A 416 26.59 -37.34 -12.33
CA ALA A 416 26.46 -38.80 -12.40
C ALA A 416 25.00 -39.28 -12.49
N GLY A 417 24.09 -38.65 -11.74
CA GLY A 417 22.70 -39.13 -11.59
C GLY A 417 21.71 -38.71 -12.69
N CYS A 418 21.88 -37.53 -13.29
CA CYS A 418 20.92 -37.00 -14.27
C CYS A 418 21.47 -37.09 -15.71
N PRO A 419 21.32 -38.22 -16.44
CA PRO A 419 21.90 -38.40 -17.77
C PRO A 419 21.35 -37.38 -18.79
N ASN A 420 20.08 -37.00 -18.69
CA ASN A 420 19.42 -36.08 -19.63
C ASN A 420 19.68 -34.59 -19.37
N LEU A 421 20.54 -34.23 -18.41
CA LEU A 421 20.83 -32.83 -18.06
C LEU A 421 21.57 -32.12 -19.20
N VAL A 422 20.94 -31.05 -19.74
CA VAL A 422 21.47 -30.21 -20.83
C VAL A 422 21.95 -28.85 -20.33
N LYS A 423 21.35 -28.34 -19.24
CA LYS A 423 21.77 -27.06 -18.65
C LYS A 423 21.79 -27.09 -17.13
N LEU A 424 22.95 -26.75 -16.57
CA LEU A 424 23.16 -26.54 -15.13
C LEU A 424 23.50 -25.06 -14.88
N LYS A 425 22.82 -24.45 -13.91
CA LYS A 425 23.09 -23.08 -13.47
C LYS A 425 23.27 -23.06 -11.96
N VAL A 426 24.47 -22.74 -11.49
CA VAL A 426 24.82 -22.62 -10.08
C VAL A 426 25.18 -21.17 -9.81
N LYS A 427 24.45 -20.45 -8.95
CA LYS A 427 24.79 -19.04 -8.64
C LYS A 427 24.67 -18.71 -7.16
N LYS A 428 25.60 -17.95 -6.61
CA LYS A 428 25.66 -17.51 -5.20
C LYS A 428 25.71 -18.66 -4.18
N CYS A 429 26.07 -19.88 -4.60
CA CYS A 429 26.30 -21.03 -3.72
C CYS A 429 27.75 -20.97 -3.22
N LYS A 430 27.95 -20.41 -2.02
CA LYS A 430 29.28 -20.00 -1.51
C LYS A 430 30.29 -21.13 -1.28
N VAL A 431 29.83 -22.38 -1.26
CA VAL A 431 30.65 -23.57 -0.97
C VAL A 431 31.02 -24.31 -2.26
N VAL A 432 30.44 -23.92 -3.41
CA VAL A 432 30.79 -24.49 -4.71
C VAL A 432 32.02 -23.77 -5.27
N THR A 433 33.01 -24.53 -5.72
CA THR A 433 34.25 -24.00 -6.33
C THR A 433 34.07 -23.69 -7.83
N GLY A 434 35.04 -23.00 -8.43
CA GLY A 434 35.10 -22.84 -9.89
C GLY A 434 35.55 -24.11 -10.61
N GLU A 435 36.44 -24.87 -9.97
CA GLU A 435 37.11 -26.07 -10.50
C GLU A 435 36.10 -27.16 -10.88
N ILE A 436 35.07 -27.39 -10.05
CA ILE A 436 33.99 -28.34 -10.38
C ILE A 436 33.23 -27.94 -11.66
N GLY A 437 33.15 -26.65 -11.98
CA GLY A 437 32.53 -26.14 -13.20
C GLY A 437 33.30 -26.48 -14.47
N GLU A 438 34.63 -26.51 -14.38
CA GLU A 438 35.52 -26.92 -15.48
C GLU A 438 35.49 -28.45 -15.64
N TRP A 439 35.65 -29.19 -14.54
CA TRP A 439 35.53 -30.66 -14.51
C TRP A 439 34.21 -31.14 -15.15
N LEU A 440 33.07 -30.52 -14.83
CA LEU A 440 31.78 -30.85 -15.44
C LEU A 440 31.76 -30.66 -16.96
N ARG A 441 32.42 -29.61 -17.48
CA ARG A 441 32.47 -29.32 -18.92
C ARG A 441 33.34 -30.33 -19.65
N GLU A 442 34.42 -30.81 -19.02
CA GLU A 442 35.27 -31.87 -19.54
C GLU A 442 34.55 -33.22 -19.59
N GLN A 443 33.94 -33.62 -18.46
CA GLN A 443 33.22 -34.90 -18.36
C GLN A 443 31.94 -34.94 -19.20
N ARG A 444 31.26 -33.80 -19.37
CA ARG A 444 29.98 -33.71 -20.09
C ARG A 444 30.00 -32.54 -21.08
N ARG A 445 30.72 -32.70 -22.19
CA ARG A 445 30.87 -31.70 -23.27
C ARG A 445 29.56 -31.12 -23.84
N THR A 446 28.43 -31.81 -23.68
CA THR A 446 27.09 -31.36 -24.12
C THR A 446 26.31 -30.59 -23.04
N LEU A 447 26.81 -30.53 -21.80
CA LEU A 447 26.17 -29.85 -20.67
C LEU A 447 26.59 -28.38 -20.62
N VAL A 448 25.61 -27.48 -20.75
CA VAL A 448 25.84 -26.03 -20.58
C VAL A 448 25.89 -25.69 -19.09
N VAL A 449 27.10 -25.53 -18.55
CA VAL A 449 27.35 -25.12 -17.16
C VAL A 449 27.59 -23.62 -17.06
N SER A 450 26.82 -22.94 -16.20
CA SER A 450 26.99 -21.52 -15.86
C SER A 450 27.14 -21.30 -14.36
N MET A 451 28.26 -20.73 -13.94
CA MET A 451 28.63 -20.49 -12.54
C MET A 451 28.75 -18.99 -12.19
N ASP A 452 29.15 -18.69 -10.95
CA ASP A 452 29.54 -17.35 -10.51
C ASP A 452 31.02 -17.11 -10.89
N GLY A 453 31.23 -16.43 -12.02
CA GLY A 453 32.56 -16.18 -12.62
C GLY A 453 32.47 -16.03 -14.13
N ASP A 454 31.52 -16.72 -14.77
CA ASP A 454 31.23 -16.58 -16.20
C ASP A 454 30.54 -15.23 -16.52
N GLU A 455 31.28 -14.12 -16.57
CA GLU A 455 30.84 -12.88 -17.23
C GLU A 455 31.23 -12.89 -18.73
N THR A 456 30.62 -13.81 -19.46
CA THR A 456 30.41 -13.69 -20.92
C THR A 456 28.94 -13.92 -21.23
N GLU A 457 28.35 -13.05 -22.04
CA GLU A 457 26.91 -13.06 -22.32
C GLU A 457 26.44 -14.33 -23.03
N ALA A 458 25.65 -15.15 -22.34
CA ALA A 458 24.87 -16.23 -22.95
C ALA A 458 23.42 -16.16 -22.46
N THR A 459 22.63 -15.30 -23.11
CA THR A 459 21.17 -15.31 -22.95
C THR A 459 20.63 -16.63 -23.48
N VAL A 460 19.89 -17.36 -22.65
CA VAL A 460 19.06 -18.50 -23.12
C VAL A 460 17.66 -18.27 -22.61
N ALA A 461 16.73 -18.19 -23.57
CA ALA A 461 15.33 -17.88 -23.33
C ALA A 461 14.68 -18.82 -22.30
N VAL A 462 13.86 -18.21 -21.45
CA VAL A 462 12.61 -18.81 -21.00
C VAL A 462 11.54 -18.05 -21.76
N ASP A 463 10.86 -18.73 -22.69
CA ASP A 463 9.82 -18.11 -23.50
C ASP A 463 8.65 -17.62 -22.62
N GLY A 464 8.20 -16.41 -22.92
CA GLY A 464 7.19 -15.69 -22.16
C GLY A 464 7.37 -14.19 -22.34
N GLU A 465 6.66 -13.61 -23.33
CA GLU A 465 6.81 -12.21 -23.75
C GLU A 465 6.87 -11.22 -22.58
N SER A 466 8.06 -10.73 -22.26
CA SER A 466 8.30 -9.69 -21.26
C SER A 466 9.17 -8.59 -21.85
N GLU A 467 8.77 -7.35 -21.59
CA GLU A 467 9.27 -6.16 -22.28
C GLU A 467 10.78 -5.93 -22.09
N THR A 468 11.56 -6.06 -23.16
CA THR A 468 12.91 -5.49 -23.23
C THR A 468 12.82 -3.96 -23.14
N ALA A 469 13.37 -3.40 -22.06
CA ALA A 469 13.81 -2.02 -22.04
C ALA A 469 15.18 -1.96 -22.72
N LEU A 470 15.32 -1.14 -23.76
CA LEU A 470 16.61 -0.74 -24.29
C LEU A 470 17.00 0.54 -23.56
N GLU A 471 18.22 0.59 -23.03
CA GLU A 471 18.85 1.85 -22.66
C GLU A 471 19.34 2.56 -23.93
N GLU A 472 19.31 3.90 -23.91
CA GLU A 472 19.81 4.71 -25.01
C GLU A 472 21.32 4.95 -24.91
N PRO A 473 22.01 5.15 -26.05
CA PRO A 473 23.46 5.28 -26.09
C PRO A 473 23.94 6.61 -25.49
N ARG A 474 25.13 6.59 -24.87
CA ARG A 474 25.83 7.80 -24.45
C ARG A 474 26.41 8.50 -25.68
N VAL A 475 26.01 9.75 -25.90
CA VAL A 475 26.63 10.63 -26.89
C VAL A 475 28.01 11.04 -26.39
N GLY A 476 29.05 10.74 -27.17
CA GLY A 476 30.39 11.27 -26.93
C GLY A 476 30.46 12.76 -27.26
N GLN A 477 31.17 13.53 -26.44
CA GLN A 477 31.44 14.94 -26.70
C GLN A 477 32.90 15.07 -27.13
N ALA A 478 33.12 15.49 -28.38
CA ALA A 478 34.46 15.78 -28.87
C ALA A 478 34.97 17.10 -28.27
N GLY A 479 36.23 17.11 -27.87
CA GLY A 479 36.99 18.30 -27.46
C GLY A 479 38.46 18.03 -27.77
N GLY A 480 39.03 18.78 -28.71
CA GLY A 480 40.35 18.49 -29.26
C GLY A 480 41.50 18.88 -28.33
N GLY A 481 42.61 18.16 -28.47
CA GLY A 481 43.92 18.48 -27.90
C GLY A 481 45.00 17.92 -28.81
N VAL A 482 45.81 18.80 -29.38
CA VAL A 482 46.95 18.51 -30.28
C VAL A 482 48.15 17.97 -29.44
N PRO A 483 49.08 17.17 -30.00
CA PRO A 483 49.69 16.07 -29.26
C PRO A 483 51.13 16.31 -28.79
N GLU A 484 51.76 15.21 -28.34
CA GLU A 484 53.21 14.96 -28.23
C GLU A 484 54.01 15.71 -27.15
N ILE A 485 54.68 14.95 -26.28
CA ILE A 485 56.12 14.66 -26.40
C ILE A 485 56.54 13.63 -25.33
N VAL A 486 57.23 12.58 -25.77
CA VAL A 486 58.32 11.78 -25.13
C VAL A 486 58.31 11.63 -23.59
N GLY A 487 58.43 10.42 -23.02
CA GLY A 487 58.65 9.08 -23.58
C GLY A 487 59.49 8.21 -22.63
N SER A 488 59.58 6.90 -22.92
CA SER A 488 60.54 5.93 -22.31
C SER A 488 60.43 5.68 -20.79
N SER A 489 60.79 4.51 -20.25
CA SER A 489 61.05 3.17 -20.82
C SER A 489 61.30 2.20 -19.66
N ASN A 490 61.04 0.91 -19.87
CA ASN A 490 61.49 -0.23 -19.04
C ASN A 490 60.95 -0.30 -17.59
N GLY A 491 60.75 -1.50 -17.02
CA GLY A 491 60.91 -2.84 -17.58
C GLY A 491 61.34 -3.84 -16.51
N GLY A 492 60.76 -5.05 -16.53
CA GLY A 492 61.05 -6.10 -15.54
C GLY A 492 60.47 -5.78 -14.14
N GLY A 493 60.18 -6.75 -13.28
CA GLY A 493 60.41 -8.18 -13.43
C GLY A 493 60.50 -8.82 -12.05
N SER A 494 59.38 -9.43 -11.63
CA SER A 494 59.29 -10.68 -10.85
C SER A 494 59.96 -10.82 -9.47
N ASN A 495 59.25 -11.58 -8.62
CA ASN A 495 59.68 -12.34 -7.44
C ASN A 495 59.57 -11.69 -6.05
N ASN A 496 59.43 -12.47 -4.97
CA ASN A 496 58.63 -13.70 -4.75
C ASN A 496 58.65 -14.01 -3.24
N GLY A 497 57.50 -14.34 -2.62
CA GLY A 497 57.40 -14.72 -1.20
C GLY A 497 57.80 -13.64 -0.18
N GLY A 498 57.41 -13.73 1.10
CA GLY A 498 56.49 -14.68 1.73
C GLY A 498 56.68 -14.74 3.25
N SER A 499 55.58 -15.03 3.96
CA SER A 499 55.57 -15.58 5.34
C SER A 499 55.69 -14.64 6.57
N ARG A 500 54.53 -14.51 7.25
CA ARG A 500 54.29 -14.74 8.70
C ARG A 500 54.65 -13.69 9.79
N LEU A 501 53.53 -13.26 10.40
CA LEU A 501 53.21 -13.21 11.85
C LEU A 501 53.37 -11.91 12.67
N ALA A 502 52.33 -11.71 13.49
CA ALA A 502 52.31 -11.09 14.83
C ALA A 502 52.21 -9.56 15.01
N THR A 503 50.96 -9.08 15.02
CA THR A 503 50.30 -8.57 16.26
C THR A 503 50.69 -7.19 16.86
N ILE A 504 49.68 -6.29 16.88
CA ILE A 504 49.36 -5.24 17.89
C ILE A 504 49.84 -3.75 17.74
N ARG A 505 48.81 -2.88 17.65
CA ARG A 505 48.62 -1.50 18.17
C ARG A 505 49.04 -0.22 17.40
N SER A 506 47.97 0.61 17.23
CA SER A 506 47.84 2.04 17.56
C SER A 506 48.37 3.18 16.65
N LYS A 507 47.38 3.96 16.18
CA LYS A 507 47.25 5.45 16.20
C LYS A 507 48.34 6.36 15.58
N PHE A 508 47.85 7.20 14.65
CA PHE A 508 48.05 8.66 14.51
C PHE A 508 49.48 9.25 14.53
N GLY A 509 49.82 9.99 13.46
CA GLY A 509 50.96 10.92 13.48
C GLY A 509 51.11 11.76 12.20
N PHE A 510 50.59 12.99 12.28
CA PHE A 510 50.96 14.20 11.52
C PHE A 510 52.51 14.41 11.32
N PHE A 511 53.06 15.37 10.55
CA PHE A 511 52.76 16.83 10.47
C PHE A 511 53.53 17.55 9.33
N ALA A 512 53.19 18.84 9.17
CA ALA A 512 53.93 19.96 8.55
C ALA A 512 53.88 20.08 7.02
N GLY A 513 53.75 21.26 6.40
CA GLY A 513 53.75 22.66 6.89
C GLY A 513 54.37 23.55 5.77
N ARG A 514 54.13 24.85 5.59
CA ARG A 514 53.66 25.99 6.42
C ARG A 514 53.04 27.05 5.49
N ASN A 515 51.92 27.68 5.82
CA ASN A 515 51.77 28.95 6.55
C ASN A 515 52.45 30.19 5.94
N LEU A 516 51.63 31.22 5.67
CA LEU A 516 51.97 32.62 5.92
C LEU A 516 50.82 33.26 6.71
N VAL A 517 51.13 34.17 7.63
CA VAL A 517 50.18 34.72 8.61
C VAL A 517 50.02 36.22 8.41
N THR A 518 48.80 36.73 8.59
CA THR A 518 48.61 38.10 9.10
C THR A 518 47.47 38.11 10.11
N THR A 519 47.70 38.82 11.21
CA THR A 519 46.89 38.75 12.43
C THR A 519 45.83 39.85 12.46
N VAL A 520 44.59 39.52 12.83
CA VAL A 520 43.68 40.48 13.49
C VAL A 520 43.16 39.83 14.78
N ARG A 521 43.15 40.60 15.87
CA ARG A 521 42.81 40.12 17.23
C ARG A 521 41.30 39.98 17.45
N TYR A 522 40.98 39.09 18.39
CA TYR A 522 39.65 38.83 18.94
C TYR A 522 38.88 40.07 19.41
N TYR A 523 37.55 40.00 19.32
CA TYR A 523 36.69 40.25 20.49
C TYR A 523 35.69 39.10 20.65
N SER A 524 35.47 38.67 21.90
CA SER A 524 34.62 37.54 22.26
C SER A 524 33.15 37.97 22.41
N THR A 525 32.23 37.17 21.88
CA THR A 525 30.89 37.02 22.47
C THR A 525 30.51 35.53 22.47
N GLU A 526 30.07 35.00 23.62
CA GLU A 526 29.89 33.56 23.84
C GLU A 526 28.78 32.91 22.98
N LYS A 527 27.95 33.70 22.28
CA LYS A 527 26.89 33.21 21.39
C LYS A 527 27.40 32.57 20.09
N SER A 528 28.62 32.86 19.64
CA SER A 528 29.10 32.44 18.31
C SER A 528 29.42 30.93 18.19
N SER A 529 29.93 30.31 19.25
CA SER A 529 30.41 28.90 19.19
C SER A 529 29.31 27.86 18.98
N VAL A 530 28.09 28.15 19.46
CA VAL A 530 26.93 27.24 19.33
C VAL A 530 26.38 27.25 17.91
N LEU A 531 26.30 28.43 17.28
CA LEU A 531 25.76 28.60 15.93
C LEU A 531 26.63 27.86 14.90
N HIS A 532 27.95 28.04 14.96
CA HIS A 532 28.90 27.39 14.05
C HIS A 532 28.88 25.85 14.18
N SER A 533 28.64 25.34 15.39
CA SER A 533 28.45 23.91 15.65
C SER A 533 27.11 23.39 15.12
N LEU A 534 26.06 24.21 15.15
CA LEU A 534 24.75 23.87 14.60
C LEU A 534 24.77 23.76 13.07
N VAL A 535 25.44 24.71 12.40
CA VAL A 535 25.56 24.78 10.92
C VAL A 535 26.24 23.53 10.37
N LEU A 536 27.44 23.18 10.85
CA LEU A 536 28.17 21.98 10.42
C LEU A 536 27.38 20.67 10.62
N VAL A 537 26.57 20.60 11.68
CA VAL A 537 25.69 19.45 11.94
C VAL A 537 24.47 19.43 11.01
N MET A 538 23.94 20.60 10.62
CA MET A 538 22.83 20.70 9.67
C MET A 538 23.29 20.36 8.25
N GLU A 539 24.44 20.85 7.82
CA GLU A 539 25.10 20.53 6.54
C GLU A 539 25.28 19.02 6.37
N HIS A 540 25.92 18.35 7.32
CA HIS A 540 26.08 16.90 7.28
C HIS A 540 24.73 16.18 7.25
N LYS A 541 23.74 16.62 8.05
CA LYS A 541 22.41 15.98 8.05
C LYS A 541 21.70 16.11 6.71
N LEU A 542 21.71 17.29 6.10
CA LEU A 542 21.12 17.55 4.79
C LEU A 542 21.84 16.76 3.68
N ALA A 543 23.17 16.75 3.67
CA ALA A 543 23.97 15.98 2.70
C ALA A 543 23.71 14.46 2.76
N THR A 544 23.40 13.93 3.95
CA THR A 544 23.07 12.50 4.16
C THR A 544 21.57 12.17 4.08
N ALA A 545 20.69 13.15 3.87
CA ALA A 545 19.25 12.94 3.84
C ALA A 545 18.79 12.28 2.52
N GLU A 546 17.76 11.42 2.59
CA GLU A 546 17.18 10.84 1.39
C GLU A 546 16.51 11.91 0.51
N LYS A 547 16.56 11.73 -0.81
CA LYS A 547 15.99 12.70 -1.77
C LYS A 547 14.53 13.06 -1.48
N LYS A 548 13.71 12.10 -1.03
CA LYS A 548 12.31 12.35 -0.67
C LYS A 548 12.17 13.40 0.44
N VAL A 549 13.03 13.32 1.46
CA VAL A 549 13.06 14.21 2.62
C VAL A 549 13.49 15.62 2.21
N LEU A 550 14.53 15.72 1.37
CA LEU A 550 14.98 16.99 0.79
C LEU A 550 13.86 17.66 -0.01
N VAL A 551 13.11 16.90 -0.82
CA VAL A 551 11.95 17.39 -1.58
C VAL A 551 10.80 17.85 -0.67
N GLU A 552 10.52 17.12 0.41
CA GLU A 552 9.50 17.52 1.41
C GLU A 552 9.92 18.79 2.17
N LEU A 553 11.20 18.94 2.54
CA LEU A 553 11.75 20.14 3.17
C LEU A 553 11.59 21.37 2.28
N VAL A 554 12.01 21.30 1.01
CA VAL A 554 11.85 22.42 0.07
C VAL A 554 10.36 22.77 -0.12
N LYS A 555 9.48 21.78 -0.27
CA LYS A 555 8.02 22.02 -0.38
C LYS A 555 7.41 22.63 0.89
N LEU A 556 7.89 22.28 2.08
CA LEU A 556 7.43 22.86 3.34
C LEU A 556 7.83 24.33 3.46
N VAL A 557 9.10 24.64 3.15
CA VAL A 557 9.65 26.00 3.11
C VAL A 557 8.87 26.86 2.10
N GLN A 558 8.64 26.36 0.89
CA GLN A 558 7.81 27.02 -0.11
C GLN A 558 6.38 27.26 0.39
N LYS A 559 5.76 26.28 1.06
CA LYS A 559 4.39 26.41 1.59
C LYS A 559 4.30 27.44 2.72
N LYS A 560 5.35 27.58 3.54
CA LYS A 560 5.44 28.60 4.59
C LYS A 560 5.85 29.99 4.06
N GLY A 561 6.22 30.13 2.78
CA GLY A 561 6.70 31.39 2.22
C GLY A 561 8.05 31.85 2.79
N LEU A 562 8.91 30.91 3.20
CA LEU A 562 10.21 31.24 3.79
C LEU A 562 11.26 31.48 2.70
N GLU A 563 12.10 32.47 2.93
CA GLU A 563 13.15 32.96 2.03
C GLU A 563 14.51 32.95 2.73
N GLY A 564 15.51 32.40 2.05
CA GLY A 564 16.91 32.41 2.48
C GLY A 564 17.67 33.61 1.90
N GLU A 565 19.00 33.63 2.06
CA GLU A 565 19.90 34.68 1.55
C GLU A 565 19.77 34.94 0.03
N LYS A 566 19.23 33.98 -0.73
CA LYS A 566 19.02 34.04 -2.19
C LYS A 566 17.55 34.05 -2.58
N GLY A 567 16.69 34.52 -1.68
CA GLY A 567 15.26 34.65 -1.87
C GLY A 567 14.50 33.33 -1.78
N GLY A 568 13.31 33.30 -2.37
CA GLY A 568 12.48 32.11 -2.47
C GLY A 568 13.04 31.08 -3.45
N TRP A 569 12.50 29.85 -3.41
CA TRP A 569 13.00 28.72 -4.24
C TRP A 569 13.15 29.03 -5.74
N LYS A 570 12.26 29.83 -6.33
CA LYS A 570 12.36 30.22 -7.75
C LYS A 570 13.50 31.20 -8.02
N GLU A 571 13.77 32.12 -7.10
CA GLU A 571 14.83 33.13 -7.19
C GLU A 571 16.20 32.51 -6.95
N PHE A 572 16.28 31.60 -5.97
CA PHE A 572 17.44 30.72 -5.79
C PHE A 572 17.74 29.93 -7.07
N LEU A 573 16.73 29.29 -7.69
CA LEU A 573 16.94 28.54 -8.93
C LEU A 573 17.41 29.41 -10.10
N ASN A 574 16.89 30.63 -10.25
CA ASN A 574 17.32 31.58 -11.28
C ASN A 574 18.78 32.02 -11.10
N SER A 575 19.25 32.20 -9.86
CA SER A 575 20.62 32.63 -9.56
C SER A 575 21.63 31.47 -9.52
N TYR A 576 21.22 30.29 -9.06
CA TYR A 576 22.09 29.14 -8.80
C TYR A 576 22.19 28.16 -9.99
N ASP A 577 21.09 27.86 -10.68
CA ASP A 577 21.06 26.91 -11.82
C ASP A 577 20.73 27.63 -13.13
N LYS A 578 21.76 28.28 -13.71
CA LYS A 578 21.64 29.02 -14.98
C LYS A 578 21.23 28.17 -16.19
N ARG A 579 21.22 26.83 -16.11
CA ARG A 579 20.84 25.95 -17.24
C ARG A 579 19.34 25.75 -17.34
N PHE A 580 18.65 25.69 -16.20
CA PHE A 580 17.22 25.43 -16.13
C PHE A 580 16.40 26.55 -15.47
N GLY A 581 17.03 27.39 -14.62
CA GLY A 581 16.38 28.50 -13.91
C GLY A 581 15.11 28.09 -13.17
N ALA A 582 14.15 29.00 -13.01
CA ALA A 582 12.84 28.73 -12.43
C ALA A 582 11.91 27.89 -13.33
N SER A 583 12.26 27.64 -14.60
CA SER A 583 11.38 26.90 -15.54
C SER A 583 11.07 25.47 -15.09
N LEU A 584 11.98 24.85 -14.33
CA LEU A 584 11.82 23.53 -13.72
C LEU A 584 11.68 23.65 -12.20
N SER A 585 10.65 24.34 -11.71
CA SER A 585 10.49 24.66 -10.28
C SER A 585 9.99 23.53 -9.39
N ASP A 586 9.73 22.31 -9.88
CA ASP A 586 9.39 21.17 -9.00
C ASP A 586 10.65 20.62 -8.32
N PRO A 587 10.76 20.67 -6.97
CA PRO A 587 11.91 20.14 -6.25
C PRO A 587 12.16 18.65 -6.53
N SER A 588 11.12 17.86 -6.84
CA SER A 588 11.27 16.43 -7.13
C SER A 588 12.16 16.14 -8.35
N ARG A 589 12.21 17.10 -9.29
CA ARG A 589 12.94 17.00 -10.56
C ARG A 589 14.38 17.55 -10.50
N ARG A 590 14.84 18.05 -9.35
CA ARG A 590 16.22 18.56 -9.13
C ARG A 590 17.17 17.50 -8.56
N SER A 591 18.47 17.74 -8.65
CA SER A 591 19.49 16.91 -7.97
C SER A 591 19.47 17.17 -6.46
N ASN A 592 20.06 16.25 -5.68
CA ASN A 592 20.16 16.44 -4.23
C ASN A 592 20.98 17.68 -3.90
N ASP A 593 22.05 17.96 -4.66
CA ASP A 593 22.97 19.08 -4.41
C ASP A 593 22.26 20.44 -4.51
N VAL A 594 21.37 20.61 -5.49
CA VAL A 594 20.56 21.83 -5.65
C VAL A 594 19.55 21.99 -4.50
N LEU A 595 18.96 20.88 -4.03
CA LEU A 595 18.04 20.90 -2.88
C LEU A 595 18.78 21.23 -1.57
N VAL A 596 19.94 20.61 -1.34
CA VAL A 596 20.80 20.88 -0.17
C VAL A 596 21.30 22.32 -0.21
N ALA A 597 21.79 22.81 -1.35
CA ALA A 597 22.28 24.18 -1.48
C ALA A 597 21.20 25.24 -1.22
N PHE A 598 19.94 24.99 -1.61
CA PHE A 598 18.83 25.88 -1.23
C PHE A 598 18.52 25.82 0.26
N LEU A 599 18.43 24.61 0.84
CA LEU A 599 18.14 24.44 2.27
C LEU A 599 19.28 24.96 3.18
N LEU A 600 20.50 25.08 2.65
CA LEU A 600 21.63 25.74 3.31
C LEU A 600 21.67 27.26 3.16
N SER A 601 20.89 27.84 2.24
CA SER A 601 20.76 29.30 2.12
C SER A 601 19.90 29.95 3.21
N PHE A 602 19.34 29.15 4.13
CA PHE A 602 18.61 29.64 5.30
C PHE A 602 19.59 29.92 6.44
N ASP A 603 19.73 31.20 6.78
CA ASP A 603 20.63 31.74 7.80
C ASP A 603 19.92 31.97 9.15
N LYS A 604 18.65 32.40 9.10
CA LYS A 604 17.76 32.62 10.25
C LYS A 604 17.68 31.38 11.16
N GLU A 605 17.88 31.61 12.46
CA GLU A 605 17.90 30.55 13.48
C GLU A 605 16.55 29.82 13.59
N GLU A 606 15.43 30.52 13.43
CA GLU A 606 14.07 29.96 13.47
C GLU A 606 13.84 28.96 12.32
N ASP A 607 14.24 29.32 11.11
CA ASP A 607 14.16 28.47 9.92
C ASP A 607 15.07 27.24 10.06
N ARG A 608 16.30 27.43 10.55
CA ARG A 608 17.23 26.33 10.87
C ARG A 608 16.64 25.39 11.92
N GLN A 609 15.97 25.90 12.94
CA GLN A 609 15.28 25.08 13.94
C GLN A 609 14.06 24.35 13.38
N LEU A 610 13.33 24.92 12.42
CA LEU A 610 12.27 24.23 11.68
C LEU A 610 12.82 23.07 10.85
N LEU A 611 13.85 23.33 10.02
CA LEU A 611 14.52 22.32 9.20
C LEU A 611 15.09 21.18 10.06
N ALA A 612 15.75 21.53 11.17
CA ALA A 612 16.30 20.57 12.12
C ALA A 612 15.24 19.69 12.80
N ARG A 613 14.04 20.23 13.08
CA ARG A 613 12.90 19.46 13.62
C ARG A 613 12.37 18.46 12.59
N VAL A 614 12.13 18.88 11.35
CA VAL A 614 11.64 17.99 10.29
C VAL A 614 12.65 16.87 9.98
N LEU A 615 13.95 17.18 9.91
CA LEU A 615 15.02 16.18 9.81
C LEU A 615 15.05 15.21 11.02
N GLN A 616 14.67 15.66 12.21
CA GLN A 616 14.57 14.80 13.39
C GLN A 616 13.34 13.89 13.35
N CYS A 617 12.19 14.39 12.87
CA CYS A 617 10.98 13.59 12.64
C CYS A 617 11.24 12.49 11.61
N ASP A 618 11.93 12.82 10.51
CA ASP A 618 12.30 11.81 9.51
C ASP A 618 13.29 10.78 10.05
N ALA A 619 14.33 11.20 10.78
CA ALA A 619 15.25 10.28 11.45
C ALA A 619 14.53 9.33 12.44
N ASN A 620 13.49 9.82 13.11
CA ASN A 620 12.63 9.03 14.00
C ASN A 620 11.71 8.07 13.22
N ARG A 621 11.15 8.49 12.08
CA ARG A 621 10.38 7.63 11.17
C ARG A 621 11.25 6.50 10.58
N ASN A 622 12.47 6.81 10.15
CA ASN A 622 13.42 5.83 9.64
C ASN A 622 13.90 4.85 10.73
N LEU A 623 13.90 5.27 12.01
CA LEU A 623 14.12 4.37 13.14
C LEU A 623 12.96 3.37 13.29
N ILE A 624 11.71 3.84 13.19
CA ILE A 624 10.50 3.00 13.24
C ILE A 624 10.48 2.01 12.05
N GLU A 625 10.78 2.46 10.83
CA GLU A 625 10.85 1.58 9.66
C GLU A 625 11.96 0.52 9.77
N LYS A 626 13.09 0.81 10.42
CA LYS A 626 14.10 -0.20 10.74
C LYS A 626 13.58 -1.23 11.75
N PHE A 627 12.90 -0.81 12.81
CA PHE A 627 12.26 -1.74 13.77
C PHE A 627 11.24 -2.68 13.12
N LYS A 628 10.55 -2.26 12.05
CA LYS A 628 9.65 -3.13 11.26
C LYS A 628 10.39 -4.17 10.40
N GLN A 629 11.68 -3.97 10.13
CA GLN A 629 12.50 -4.80 9.22
C GLN A 629 13.44 -5.77 9.96
N GLU A 630 13.70 -5.56 11.25
CA GLU A 630 14.53 -6.46 12.08
C GLU A 630 13.77 -7.76 12.44
N SER A 631 14.46 -8.91 12.43
CA SER A 631 13.78 -10.22 12.62
C SER A 631 13.37 -10.42 14.09
N PRO A 632 12.25 -11.13 14.35
CA PRO A 632 11.79 -11.44 15.71
C PRO A 632 12.82 -12.15 16.59
N ASP A 633 13.72 -12.92 15.99
CA ASP A 633 14.45 -14.02 16.66
C ASP A 633 15.58 -13.53 17.59
N LYS A 634 15.75 -12.20 17.74
CA LYS A 634 16.83 -11.56 18.51
C LYS A 634 16.37 -10.30 19.28
N GLU A 635 15.07 -10.06 19.41
CA GLU A 635 14.53 -8.89 20.11
C GLU A 635 14.37 -9.13 21.63
N THR A 636 14.48 -8.08 22.46
CA THR A 636 14.07 -8.16 23.87
C THR A 636 12.54 -8.05 24.01
N PRO A 637 11.93 -8.50 25.13
CA PRO A 637 10.49 -8.35 25.34
C PRO A 637 10.00 -6.90 25.23
N GLU A 638 10.76 -5.91 25.71
CA GLU A 638 10.42 -4.49 25.56
C GLU A 638 10.48 -4.03 24.10
N GLN A 639 11.42 -4.56 23.30
CA GLN A 639 11.49 -4.29 21.86
C GLN A 639 10.31 -4.93 21.11
N ARG A 640 9.91 -6.15 21.48
CA ARG A 640 8.71 -6.82 20.95
C ARG A 640 7.47 -5.98 21.19
N LEU A 641 7.29 -5.44 22.40
CA LEU A 641 6.15 -4.58 22.74
C LEU A 641 6.14 -3.27 21.95
N VAL A 642 7.29 -2.59 21.82
CA VAL A 642 7.40 -1.41 20.92
C VAL A 642 7.04 -1.79 19.49
N ARG A 643 7.51 -2.94 18.99
CA ARG A 643 7.21 -3.43 17.64
C ARG A 643 5.73 -3.72 17.46
N MET A 644 5.06 -4.31 18.45
CA MET A 644 3.60 -4.53 18.43
C MET A 644 2.84 -3.20 18.34
N THR A 645 3.20 -2.19 19.15
CA THR A 645 2.58 -0.86 19.07
C THR A 645 2.78 -0.22 17.67
N ILE A 646 4.00 -0.18 17.12
CA ILE A 646 4.27 0.50 15.83
C ILE A 646 3.80 -0.25 14.58
N THR A 647 3.55 -1.57 14.68
CA THR A 647 2.99 -2.39 13.58
C THR A 647 1.47 -2.47 13.62
N HIS A 648 0.83 -2.06 14.72
CA HIS A 648 -0.61 -2.04 14.82
C HIS A 648 -1.24 -1.11 13.76
N PRO A 649 -2.30 -1.53 13.02
CA PRO A 649 -2.88 -0.74 11.92
C PRO A 649 -3.35 0.67 12.29
N ARG A 650 -3.68 0.91 13.57
CA ARG A 650 -4.10 2.23 14.09
C ARG A 650 -2.95 3.17 14.44
N TYR A 651 -1.73 2.66 14.60
CA TYR A 651 -0.59 3.49 15.00
C TYR A 651 -0.30 4.66 14.04
N PRO A 652 -0.31 4.49 12.70
CA PRO A 652 -0.14 5.60 11.77
C PRO A 652 -1.28 6.63 11.76
N ILE A 653 -2.41 6.34 12.42
CA ILE A 653 -3.55 7.25 12.56
C ILE A 653 -3.43 8.03 13.87
N TYR A 654 -3.16 7.34 14.98
CA TYR A 654 -3.11 7.93 16.32
C TYR A 654 -1.81 8.71 16.60
N TYR A 655 -0.67 8.27 16.06
CA TYR A 655 0.64 8.91 16.30
C TYR A 655 1.06 9.85 15.15
N ALA A 656 0.09 10.34 14.35
CA ALA A 656 0.30 11.27 13.24
C ALA A 656 0.33 12.74 13.71
N PHE A 657 1.32 13.08 14.52
CA PHE A 657 1.41 14.40 15.15
C PHE A 657 1.92 15.52 14.22
N PRO A 658 1.53 16.79 14.44
CA PRO A 658 2.06 17.96 13.76
C PRO A 658 3.43 18.40 14.33
N SER A 659 4.36 17.45 14.50
CA SER A 659 5.66 17.57 15.20
C SER A 659 6.64 18.65 14.69
N HIS A 660 6.27 19.36 13.63
CA HIS A 660 7.03 20.46 13.03
C HIS A 660 6.53 21.85 13.48
N ALA A 661 5.48 21.94 14.30
CA ALA A 661 5.07 23.17 14.97
C ALA A 661 6.02 23.53 16.13
N GLU A 662 6.11 24.82 16.48
CA GLU A 662 7.15 25.39 17.37
C GLU A 662 7.00 25.02 18.85
N ASP A 663 5.77 24.72 19.26
CA ASP A 663 5.39 24.22 20.58
C ASP A 663 5.59 22.70 20.76
N TRP A 664 6.04 21.98 19.72
CA TRP A 664 6.28 20.53 19.77
C TRP A 664 7.71 20.14 20.13
N PHE A 665 7.82 19.29 21.15
CA PHE A 665 9.08 18.68 21.56
C PHE A 665 9.32 17.33 20.87
N VAL A 666 10.12 17.35 19.80
CA VAL A 666 10.58 16.11 19.13
C VAL A 666 11.81 15.55 19.82
N THR A 667 11.72 14.30 20.27
CA THR A 667 12.83 13.63 20.96
C THR A 667 13.99 13.30 20.01
N LYS A 668 15.22 13.57 20.45
CA LYS A 668 16.45 13.37 19.64
C LYS A 668 16.96 11.94 19.75
N SER A 669 17.04 11.26 18.61
CA SER A 669 17.80 10.01 18.47
C SER A 669 19.29 10.24 18.72
N GLY A 670 19.88 9.56 19.71
CA GLY A 670 21.25 9.79 20.17
C GLY A 670 22.35 9.40 19.17
N LYS A 671 23.57 9.93 19.37
CA LYS A 671 24.74 9.83 18.43
C LYS A 671 25.16 8.40 18.01
N LYS A 672 24.65 7.33 18.64
CA LYS A 672 24.87 5.92 18.24
C LYS A 672 23.53 5.19 18.21
N GLN A 673 22.86 5.15 17.05
CA GLN A 673 21.54 4.53 16.85
C GLN A 673 21.47 3.10 17.41
N SER A 674 22.50 2.27 17.17
CA SER A 674 22.56 0.88 17.65
C SER A 674 22.57 0.72 19.18
N LYS A 675 23.00 1.73 19.94
CA LYS A 675 22.88 1.73 21.42
C LYS A 675 21.51 2.22 21.89
N VAL A 676 20.89 3.13 21.15
CA VAL A 676 19.55 3.67 21.43
C VAL A 676 18.49 2.59 21.21
N ILE A 677 18.59 1.82 20.12
CA ILE A 677 17.70 0.70 19.78
C ILE A 677 17.71 -0.39 20.88
N LYS A 678 18.89 -0.67 21.46
CA LYS A 678 19.10 -1.70 22.48
C LYS A 678 18.77 -1.26 23.92
N SER A 679 18.32 -0.03 24.13
CA SER A 679 17.93 0.43 25.47
C SER A 679 16.57 -0.15 25.87
N THR A 680 16.47 -0.71 27.07
CA THR A 680 15.23 -1.25 27.68
C THR A 680 14.70 -0.37 28.83
N ARG A 681 15.23 0.85 28.98
CA ARG A 681 14.76 1.82 29.98
C ARG A 681 13.34 2.24 29.64
N MET A 682 12.39 2.08 30.56
CA MET A 682 10.99 2.46 30.38
C MET A 682 10.61 3.62 31.32
N LEU A 683 9.60 4.40 30.90
CA LEU A 683 8.96 5.45 31.69
C LEU A 683 7.49 5.50 31.29
N ALA A 684 6.58 5.24 32.22
CA ALA A 684 5.16 5.43 31.98
C ALA A 684 4.77 6.90 32.14
N ILE A 685 3.84 7.37 31.32
CA ILE A 685 3.24 8.71 31.39
C ILE A 685 1.73 8.56 31.24
N ASP A 686 1.01 9.39 31.98
CA ASP A 686 -0.44 9.56 31.90
C ASP A 686 -0.77 11.01 32.30
N CYS A 687 -1.88 11.56 31.82
CA CYS A 687 -2.29 12.94 31.97
C CYS A 687 -3.79 13.08 32.22
N GLU A 688 -4.16 14.01 33.10
CA GLU A 688 -5.53 14.51 33.19
C GLU A 688 -5.72 15.70 32.24
N MET A 689 -6.83 15.73 31.49
CA MET A 689 -7.16 16.79 30.53
C MET A 689 -8.53 17.42 30.76
N VAL A 690 -8.63 18.72 30.47
CA VAL A 690 -9.87 19.51 30.56
C VAL A 690 -10.20 20.16 29.23
N THR A 691 -11.48 20.52 29.03
CA THR A 691 -11.93 21.22 27.84
C THR A 691 -11.71 22.73 27.99
N CYS A 692 -11.06 23.36 27.01
CA CYS A 692 -10.92 24.80 26.90
C CYS A 692 -12.05 25.45 26.09
N GLU A 693 -12.24 26.76 26.26
CA GLU A 693 -13.29 27.57 25.60
C GLU A 693 -13.33 27.40 24.07
N ASP A 694 -12.17 27.19 23.42
CA ASP A 694 -12.06 26.99 21.98
C ASP A 694 -12.45 25.58 21.49
N GLY A 695 -12.77 24.67 22.43
CA GLY A 695 -13.06 23.25 22.20
C GLY A 695 -11.84 22.35 22.15
N SER A 696 -10.64 22.86 22.49
CA SER A 696 -9.42 22.04 22.59
C SER A 696 -9.30 21.36 23.97
N GLU A 697 -8.53 20.27 24.03
CA GLU A 697 -8.17 19.59 25.27
C GLU A 697 -6.82 20.13 25.78
N ALA A 698 -6.75 20.51 27.06
CA ALA A 698 -5.54 20.98 27.71
C ALA A 698 -5.16 20.08 28.90
N VAL A 699 -3.88 19.72 29.00
CA VAL A 699 -3.35 18.99 30.17
C VAL A 699 -3.39 19.87 31.41
N VAL A 700 -3.93 19.33 32.50
CA VAL A 700 -4.00 19.98 33.82
C VAL A 700 -3.20 19.27 34.91
N ARG A 701 -2.96 17.97 34.76
CA ARG A 701 -2.05 17.21 35.63
C ARG A 701 -1.32 16.18 34.80
N VAL A 702 -0.04 15.98 35.09
CA VAL A 702 0.80 14.99 34.42
C VAL A 702 1.56 14.17 35.45
N ALA A 703 1.50 12.85 35.28
CA ALA A 703 2.31 11.91 36.02
C ALA A 703 3.36 11.26 35.10
N ALA A 704 4.50 10.89 35.69
CA ALA A 704 5.43 9.95 35.08
C ALA A 704 6.04 9.03 36.14
N VAL A 705 6.07 7.74 35.82
CA VAL A 705 6.46 6.65 36.73
C VAL A 705 7.56 5.81 36.05
N ASP A 706 8.64 5.52 36.75
CA ASP A 706 9.74 4.72 36.21
C ASP A 706 9.48 3.20 36.29
N ARG A 707 10.44 2.38 35.85
CA ARG A 707 10.32 0.91 35.83
C ARG A 707 10.08 0.33 37.23
N ASP A 708 10.60 0.97 38.27
CA ASP A 708 10.53 0.49 39.66
C ASP A 708 9.24 0.99 40.36
N LEU A 709 8.24 1.41 39.57
CA LEU A 709 6.97 2.02 39.97
C LEU A 709 7.14 3.32 40.81
N LYS A 710 8.31 3.95 40.74
CA LYS A 710 8.57 5.20 41.47
C LYS A 710 8.10 6.40 40.66
N VAL A 711 7.35 7.28 41.33
CA VAL A 711 6.88 8.55 40.74
C VAL A 711 8.08 9.48 40.55
N VAL A 712 8.39 9.83 39.30
CA VAL A 712 9.46 10.76 38.93
C VAL A 712 8.94 12.13 38.48
N LEU A 713 7.64 12.21 38.17
CA LEU A 713 6.91 13.45 37.93
C LEU A 713 5.47 13.27 38.43
N ASP A 714 4.98 14.22 39.22
CA ASP A 714 3.54 14.45 39.45
C ASP A 714 3.40 15.97 39.66
N LYS A 715 2.75 16.63 38.69
CA LYS A 715 2.60 18.09 38.68
C LYS A 715 1.30 18.50 38.00
N PHE A 716 0.62 19.46 38.62
CA PHE A 716 -0.39 20.28 37.95
C PHE A 716 0.27 21.20 36.91
N VAL A 717 -0.48 21.47 35.85
CA VAL A 717 -0.08 22.25 34.67
C VAL A 717 -1.14 23.33 34.47
N LYS A 718 -0.69 24.57 34.27
CA LYS A 718 -1.59 25.68 33.98
C LYS A 718 -1.97 25.65 32.49
N PRO A 719 -3.26 25.52 32.12
CA PRO A 719 -3.69 25.60 30.73
C PRO A 719 -3.45 27.01 30.18
N SER A 720 -3.16 27.10 28.88
CA SER A 720 -2.91 28.38 28.20
C SER A 720 -4.16 29.13 27.77
N LEU A 721 -5.32 28.46 27.80
CA LEU A 721 -6.64 29.00 27.46
C LEU A 721 -7.59 28.82 28.65
N PRO A 722 -8.65 29.63 28.78
CA PRO A 722 -9.69 29.43 29.79
C PRO A 722 -10.32 28.03 29.69
N VAL A 723 -10.58 27.43 30.84
CA VAL A 723 -11.26 26.12 30.96
C VAL A 723 -12.76 26.35 31.00
N ILE A 724 -13.50 25.67 30.13
CA ILE A 724 -14.98 25.67 30.12
C ILE A 724 -15.55 24.47 30.87
N ASP A 725 -14.85 23.34 30.86
CA ASP A 725 -15.28 22.11 31.51
C ASP A 725 -14.06 21.37 32.09
N TYR A 726 -14.03 21.25 33.41
CA TYR A 726 -12.97 20.62 34.20
C TYR A 726 -13.08 19.10 34.25
N LYS A 727 -14.24 18.52 33.87
CA LYS A 727 -14.54 17.10 33.97
C LYS A 727 -14.21 16.55 35.37
N THR A 728 -14.52 17.29 36.43
CA THR A 728 -13.99 17.06 37.79
C THR A 728 -14.31 15.65 38.31
N GLU A 729 -15.48 15.13 37.96
CA GLU A 729 -15.92 13.75 38.23
C GLU A 729 -15.06 12.68 37.52
N ILE A 730 -14.41 13.03 36.41
CA ILE A 730 -13.46 12.18 35.69
C ILE A 730 -12.03 12.46 36.15
N THR A 731 -11.56 13.70 36.16
CA THR A 731 -10.14 14.07 36.37
C THR A 731 -9.73 14.21 37.84
N GLY A 732 -10.70 14.38 38.75
CA GLY A 732 -10.46 14.73 40.14
C GLY A 732 -9.85 16.12 40.36
N VAL A 733 -9.76 16.97 39.32
CA VAL A 733 -9.09 18.27 39.37
C VAL A 733 -10.10 19.41 39.53
N THR A 734 -9.93 20.23 40.55
CA THR A 734 -10.80 21.39 40.81
C THR A 734 -10.23 22.70 40.23
N ALA A 735 -11.07 23.74 40.14
CA ALA A 735 -10.61 25.08 39.77
C ALA A 735 -9.53 25.62 40.74
N GLU A 736 -9.67 25.36 42.04
CA GLU A 736 -8.69 25.76 43.05
C GLU A 736 -7.31 25.10 42.86
N ASP A 737 -7.26 23.89 42.29
CA ASP A 737 -6.01 23.21 41.98
C ASP A 737 -5.29 23.86 40.78
N LEU A 738 -6.06 24.37 39.80
CA LEU A 738 -5.51 25.10 38.66
C LEU A 738 -5.02 26.50 39.02
N GLU A 739 -5.67 27.18 39.97
CA GLU A 739 -5.18 28.46 40.50
C GLU A 739 -3.79 28.32 41.14
N LYS A 740 -3.55 27.19 41.82
CA LYS A 740 -2.25 26.84 42.44
C LYS A 740 -1.22 26.36 41.40
N ALA A 741 -1.62 26.07 40.16
CA ALA A 741 -0.74 25.56 39.12
C ALA A 741 0.14 26.67 38.51
N THR A 742 1.45 26.49 38.59
CA THR A 742 2.46 27.47 38.13
C THR A 742 3.28 27.02 36.92
N LEU A 743 3.18 25.74 36.53
CA LEU A 743 4.01 25.15 35.47
C LEU A 743 3.27 25.16 34.12
N SER A 744 3.96 25.56 33.06
CA SER A 744 3.45 25.46 31.69
C SER A 744 3.75 24.09 31.06
N VAL A 745 3.09 23.77 29.94
CA VAL A 745 3.44 22.61 29.10
C VAL A 745 4.92 22.63 28.72
N ALA A 746 5.50 23.80 28.43
CA ALA A 746 6.92 23.94 28.10
C ALA A 746 7.85 23.57 29.28
N ASP A 747 7.45 23.85 30.52
CA ASP A 747 8.19 23.45 31.72
C ASP A 747 8.13 21.94 31.95
N ILE A 748 6.97 21.32 31.68
CA ILE A 748 6.81 19.87 31.69
C ILE A 748 7.69 19.22 30.62
N GLN A 749 7.64 19.69 29.38
CA GLN A 749 8.53 19.22 28.31
C GLN A 749 10.02 19.35 28.70
N LYS A 750 10.42 20.46 29.33
CA LYS A 750 11.79 20.69 29.83
C LYS A 750 12.19 19.73 30.95
N LYS A 751 11.25 19.32 31.82
CA LYS A 751 11.45 18.27 32.84
C LYS A 751 11.55 16.89 32.18
N LEU A 752 10.58 16.50 31.35
CA LEU A 752 10.52 15.21 30.64
C LEU A 752 11.76 14.96 29.76
N ARG A 753 12.28 16.00 29.10
CA ARG A 753 13.50 15.95 28.26
C ARG A 753 14.72 15.35 28.97
N ARG A 754 14.81 15.46 30.31
CA ARG A 754 15.89 14.83 31.11
C ARG A 754 15.77 13.31 31.09
N PHE A 755 14.56 12.79 31.32
CA PHE A 755 14.24 11.36 31.40
C PHE A 755 14.20 10.68 30.03
N LEU A 756 13.71 11.38 29.00
CA LEU A 756 13.61 10.90 27.61
C LEU A 756 14.95 10.84 26.86
N SER A 757 16.02 11.33 27.47
CA SER A 757 17.37 11.22 26.92
C SER A 757 17.88 9.77 26.99
N LYS A 758 18.71 9.38 26.00
CA LYS A 758 19.41 8.08 25.88
C LYS A 758 18.55 6.87 25.45
N GLY A 759 17.42 7.08 24.78
CA GLY A 759 16.64 5.97 24.19
C GLY A 759 15.75 5.25 25.20
N THR A 760 15.20 5.99 26.16
CA THR A 760 14.05 5.55 26.95
C THR A 760 12.89 5.14 26.02
N ILE A 761 12.02 4.26 26.50
CA ILE A 761 10.75 3.85 25.90
C ILE A 761 9.63 4.47 26.74
N LEU A 762 8.66 5.11 26.10
CA LEU A 762 7.46 5.57 26.80
C LEU A 762 6.40 4.48 26.88
N VAL A 763 5.71 4.41 28.02
CA VAL A 763 4.61 3.47 28.30
C VAL A 763 3.36 4.27 28.64
N GLY A 764 2.17 3.78 28.28
CA GLY A 764 0.90 4.38 28.69
C GLY A 764 -0.31 3.60 28.15
N HIS A 765 -1.50 4.16 28.29
CA HIS A 765 -2.75 3.54 27.83
C HIS A 765 -3.57 4.52 26.98
N GLY A 766 -3.60 4.32 25.67
CA GLY A 766 -4.07 5.38 24.76
C GLY A 766 -3.09 6.56 24.71
N LEU A 767 -1.79 6.27 24.94
CA LEU A 767 -0.67 7.19 25.16
C LEU A 767 -0.53 8.32 24.13
N HIS A 768 -1.11 8.16 22.94
CA HIS A 768 -1.17 9.21 21.93
C HIS A 768 -1.92 10.46 22.39
N ASN A 769 -2.93 10.33 23.27
CA ASN A 769 -3.68 11.47 23.80
C ASN A 769 -2.79 12.33 24.71
N ASP A 770 -2.07 11.69 25.64
CA ASP A 770 -1.11 12.34 26.54
C ASP A 770 -0.01 13.05 25.77
N LEU A 771 0.58 12.35 24.79
CA LEU A 771 1.62 12.92 23.93
C LEU A 771 1.11 14.09 23.08
N GLN A 772 -0.17 14.08 22.70
CA GLN A 772 -0.77 15.19 21.96
C GLN A 772 -0.96 16.44 22.82
N VAL A 773 -1.49 16.33 24.04
CA VAL A 773 -1.67 17.49 24.94
C VAL A 773 -0.34 17.99 25.54
N LEU A 774 0.62 17.09 25.76
CA LEU A 774 2.00 17.44 26.13
C LEU A 774 2.82 18.00 24.94
N LYS A 775 2.32 17.83 23.71
CA LYS A 775 2.97 18.18 22.44
C LYS A 775 4.36 17.55 22.31
N VAL A 776 4.45 16.23 22.54
CA VAL A 776 5.71 15.46 22.54
C VAL A 776 5.68 14.40 21.44
N ASP A 777 6.68 14.42 20.54
CA ASP A 777 6.90 13.35 19.56
C ASP A 777 8.02 12.42 20.05
N HIS A 778 7.65 11.16 20.29
CA HIS A 778 8.55 10.10 20.72
C HIS A 778 8.38 8.81 19.92
N ALA A 779 9.49 8.34 19.34
CA ALA A 779 9.50 7.21 18.41
C ALA A 779 9.36 5.82 19.07
N ARG A 780 9.74 5.68 20.35
CA ARG A 780 9.75 4.39 21.06
C ARG A 780 8.66 4.38 22.12
N VAL A 781 7.49 3.91 21.73
CA VAL A 781 6.29 3.88 22.57
C VAL A 781 5.76 2.45 22.72
N ILE A 782 5.23 2.15 23.89
CA ILE A 782 4.41 0.97 24.20
C ILE A 782 3.05 1.50 24.62
N ASP A 783 2.05 1.35 23.75
CA ASP A 783 0.67 1.72 24.03
C ASP A 783 -0.09 0.46 24.43
N THR A 784 -0.40 0.32 25.71
CA THR A 784 -1.07 -0.88 26.24
C THR A 784 -2.44 -1.11 25.61
N SER A 785 -3.12 -0.04 25.15
CA SER A 785 -4.40 -0.14 24.43
C SER A 785 -4.26 -0.80 23.04
N LEU A 786 -3.06 -0.76 22.44
CA LEU A 786 -2.74 -1.35 21.12
C LEU A 786 -1.98 -2.67 21.22
N VAL A 787 -1.34 -2.95 22.36
CA VAL A 787 -0.63 -4.21 22.64
C VAL A 787 -1.60 -5.33 23.01
N PHE A 788 -2.55 -5.04 23.90
CA PHE A 788 -3.50 -6.03 24.39
C PHE A 788 -4.76 -6.08 23.52
N LYS A 789 -5.29 -7.29 23.32
CA LYS A 789 -6.49 -7.53 22.51
C LYS A 789 -7.40 -8.57 23.16
N TYR A 790 -8.70 -8.51 22.88
CA TYR A 790 -9.62 -9.58 23.26
C TYR A 790 -9.46 -10.80 22.34
N SER A 791 -9.56 -12.01 22.89
CA SER A 791 -9.63 -13.24 22.10
C SER A 791 -10.89 -13.24 21.22
N GLY A 792 -10.77 -13.75 19.98
CA GLY A 792 -11.87 -13.83 19.01
C GLY A 792 -12.37 -12.49 18.42
N ALA A 793 -11.98 -11.35 18.97
CA ALA A 793 -12.45 -10.04 18.50
C ALA A 793 -11.67 -9.53 17.25
N ASN A 794 -12.39 -8.83 16.37
CA ASN A 794 -11.78 -8.04 15.30
C ASN A 794 -10.89 -6.92 15.89
N ASN A 795 -9.86 -6.49 15.15
CA ASN A 795 -8.92 -5.40 15.53
C ASN A 795 -9.58 -3.99 15.66
N SER A 796 -10.91 -3.92 15.79
CA SER A 796 -11.69 -2.69 15.93
C SER A 796 -11.88 -2.22 17.38
N ARG A 797 -11.68 -3.08 18.40
CA ARG A 797 -11.87 -2.74 19.81
C ARG A 797 -10.57 -2.85 20.61
N THR A 798 -10.20 -1.77 21.29
CA THR A 798 -9.09 -1.74 22.26
C THR A 798 -9.65 -1.95 23.67
N PRO A 799 -8.98 -2.71 24.54
CA PRO A 799 -9.40 -2.87 25.93
C PRO A 799 -9.18 -1.58 26.73
N SER A 800 -9.95 -1.37 27.80
CA SER A 800 -9.74 -0.25 28.75
C SER A 800 -8.72 -0.62 29.81
N LEU A 801 -8.05 0.38 30.41
CA LEU A 801 -7.05 0.17 31.45
C LEU A 801 -7.63 -0.58 32.67
N LEU A 802 -8.84 -0.23 33.11
CA LEU A 802 -9.55 -0.92 34.20
C LEU A 802 -9.74 -2.41 33.91
N ASN A 803 -10.17 -2.76 32.70
CA ASN A 803 -10.38 -4.16 32.31
C ASN A 803 -9.06 -4.93 32.18
N LEU A 804 -8.00 -4.26 31.73
CA LEU A 804 -6.65 -4.84 31.70
C LEU A 804 -6.14 -5.13 33.11
N CYS A 805 -6.25 -4.19 34.05
CA CYS A 805 -5.83 -4.43 35.43
C CYS A 805 -6.58 -5.62 36.05
N LYS A 806 -7.91 -5.67 35.89
CA LYS A 806 -8.72 -6.79 36.38
C LYS A 806 -8.35 -8.13 35.71
N SER A 807 -8.11 -8.16 34.40
CA SER A 807 -7.88 -9.42 33.67
C SER A 807 -6.41 -9.91 33.70
N VAL A 808 -5.44 -9.02 33.89
CA VAL A 808 -4.00 -9.31 33.73
C VAL A 808 -3.24 -9.21 35.05
N LEU A 809 -3.66 -8.32 35.97
CA LEU A 809 -3.01 -8.12 37.27
C LEU A 809 -3.79 -8.70 38.44
N ASP A 810 -5.07 -9.06 38.23
CA ASP A 810 -6.05 -9.38 39.29
C ASP A 810 -6.20 -8.23 40.31
N GLU A 811 -6.02 -6.98 39.83
CA GLU A 811 -6.11 -5.76 40.62
C GLU A 811 -7.29 -4.89 40.17
N GLU A 812 -8.11 -4.45 41.11
CA GLU A 812 -9.10 -3.40 40.87
C GLU A 812 -8.42 -2.02 40.93
N LEU A 813 -8.26 -1.39 39.75
CA LEU A 813 -7.53 -0.12 39.60
C LEU A 813 -8.12 1.04 40.43
N ARG A 814 -9.46 1.08 40.57
CA ARG A 814 -10.21 2.09 41.31
C ARG A 814 -11.63 1.58 41.59
N MET A 815 -12.28 2.14 42.60
CA MET A 815 -13.70 1.87 42.88
C MET A 815 -14.60 2.41 41.75
N GLU A 816 -15.75 1.77 41.56
CA GLU A 816 -16.74 2.20 40.56
C GLU A 816 -17.25 3.62 40.87
N GLY A 817 -17.22 4.50 39.87
CA GLY A 817 -17.54 5.93 40.02
C GLY A 817 -16.44 6.82 40.63
N ALA A 818 -15.27 6.28 40.97
CA ALA A 818 -14.13 7.09 41.43
C ALA A 818 -13.41 7.80 40.27
N ALA A 819 -12.98 9.04 40.51
CA ALA A 819 -12.18 9.83 39.58
C ALA A 819 -10.86 9.12 39.20
N HIS A 820 -10.36 9.47 38.02
CA HIS A 820 -9.06 9.09 37.49
C HIS A 820 -7.93 9.71 38.32
N ASN A 821 -6.75 9.11 38.20
CA ASN A 821 -5.54 9.64 38.78
C ASN A 821 -4.35 9.14 37.96
N CYS A 822 -3.83 10.02 37.13
CA CYS A 822 -2.67 9.78 36.26
C CYS A 822 -1.47 9.10 36.93
N VAL A 823 -1.23 9.27 38.25
CA VAL A 823 -0.16 8.54 38.95
C VAL A 823 -0.46 7.04 39.04
N HIS A 824 -1.70 6.69 39.39
CA HIS A 824 -2.15 5.30 39.45
C HIS A 824 -2.29 4.70 38.04
N ASP A 825 -2.77 5.47 37.07
CA ASP A 825 -2.96 5.01 35.69
C ASP A 825 -1.62 4.79 34.96
N ALA A 826 -0.64 5.70 35.13
CA ALA A 826 0.72 5.48 34.65
C ALA A 826 1.40 4.26 35.33
N ALA A 827 1.23 4.11 36.64
CA ALA A 827 1.76 2.95 37.37
C ALA A 827 1.10 1.63 36.90
N ALA A 828 -0.20 1.64 36.64
CA ALA A 828 -0.94 0.49 36.11
C ALA A 828 -0.50 0.10 34.69
N ALA A 829 -0.33 1.09 33.79
CA ALA A 829 0.23 0.87 32.47
C ALA A 829 1.65 0.28 32.53
N MET A 830 2.49 0.73 33.48
CA MET A 830 3.79 0.11 33.75
C MET A 830 3.65 -1.33 34.26
N LYS A 831 2.82 -1.60 35.28
CA LYS A 831 2.57 -2.95 35.81
C LYS A 831 2.16 -3.94 34.71
N LEU A 832 1.27 -3.53 33.80
CA LEU A 832 0.83 -4.35 32.66
C LEU A 832 1.99 -4.70 31.71
N VAL A 833 2.87 -3.74 31.41
CA VAL A 833 4.06 -3.99 30.61
C VAL A 833 5.05 -4.92 31.33
N LEU A 834 5.26 -4.73 32.64
CA LEU A 834 6.10 -5.62 33.45
C LEU A 834 5.54 -7.04 33.56
N ALA A 835 4.22 -7.21 33.62
CA ALA A 835 3.59 -8.53 33.59
C ALA A 835 3.92 -9.30 32.29
N VAL A 836 3.96 -8.63 31.14
CA VAL A 836 4.37 -9.26 29.87
C VAL A 836 5.89 -9.48 29.81
N VAL A 837 6.69 -8.49 30.23
CA VAL A 837 8.16 -8.50 30.12
C VAL A 837 8.84 -9.44 31.10
N GLU A 838 8.33 -9.53 32.33
CA GLU A 838 9.00 -10.21 33.46
C GLU A 838 8.27 -11.49 33.89
N LYS A 839 6.93 -11.52 33.80
CA LYS A 839 6.11 -12.71 34.13
C LYS A 839 5.67 -13.51 32.90
N GLY A 840 5.93 -13.02 31.68
CA GLY A 840 5.61 -13.71 30.43
C GLY A 840 4.12 -13.81 30.10
N VAL A 841 3.27 -12.95 30.68
CA VAL A 841 1.81 -12.99 30.48
C VAL A 841 1.45 -12.70 29.01
N GLU A 842 0.48 -13.45 28.47
CA GLU A 842 0.01 -13.24 27.10
C GLU A 842 -0.75 -11.92 26.93
N THR A 843 -0.63 -11.32 25.74
CA THR A 843 -1.33 -10.06 25.40
C THR A 843 -2.75 -10.29 24.85
N SER A 844 -3.25 -11.52 24.90
CA SER A 844 -4.60 -11.89 24.47
C SER A 844 -5.44 -12.17 25.71
N ILE A 845 -6.44 -11.32 25.98
CA ILE A 845 -7.31 -11.44 27.16
C ILE A 845 -8.68 -12.04 26.80
N PRO A 846 -9.28 -12.87 27.66
CA PRO A 846 -10.64 -13.38 27.44
C PRO A 846 -11.69 -12.27 27.54
N GLN A 847 -12.79 -12.40 26.80
CA GLN A 847 -13.99 -11.61 27.05
C GLN A 847 -14.79 -12.24 28.20
N THR A 848 -15.37 -11.43 29.08
CA THR A 848 -16.31 -11.92 30.11
C THR A 848 -17.76 -11.79 29.62
N GLU A 849 -18.66 -12.65 30.11
CA GLU A 849 -20.07 -12.65 29.70
C GLU A 849 -20.75 -11.29 29.90
N LYS A 850 -20.49 -10.62 31.03
CA LYS A 850 -20.99 -9.26 31.29
C LYS A 850 -20.54 -8.24 30.22
N MET A 851 -19.36 -8.43 29.62
CA MET A 851 -18.84 -7.52 28.59
C MET A 851 -19.45 -7.79 27.21
N LEU A 852 -19.89 -9.02 26.94
CA LEU A 852 -20.66 -9.39 25.75
C LEU A 852 -22.08 -8.81 25.83
N GLU A 853 -22.74 -8.90 26.99
CA GLU A 853 -24.09 -8.33 27.19
C GLU A 853 -24.06 -6.80 27.04
N VAL A 854 -23.11 -6.11 27.70
CA VAL A 854 -22.94 -4.66 27.55
C VAL A 854 -22.56 -4.25 26.12
N GLU A 855 -21.79 -5.07 25.39
CA GLU A 855 -21.49 -4.79 23.97
C GLU A 855 -22.73 -4.94 23.08
N LYS A 856 -23.60 -5.91 23.36
CA LYS A 856 -24.89 -6.06 22.69
C LYS A 856 -25.79 -4.83 22.91
N THR A 857 -25.95 -4.38 24.16
CA THR A 857 -26.70 -3.15 24.49
C THR A 857 -26.13 -1.89 23.82
N ILE A 858 -24.79 -1.72 23.82
CA ILE A 858 -24.13 -0.58 23.15
C ILE A 858 -24.34 -0.64 21.63
N GLN A 859 -24.35 -1.83 21.04
CA GLN A 859 -24.57 -2.01 19.61
C GLN A 859 -26.03 -1.77 19.23
N GLU A 860 -26.99 -2.14 20.09
CA GLU A 860 -28.41 -1.82 19.96
C GLU A 860 -28.66 -0.31 20.07
N ALA A 861 -28.06 0.37 21.05
CA ALA A 861 -28.13 1.83 21.18
C ALA A 861 -27.57 2.57 19.94
N LYS A 862 -26.47 2.10 19.36
CA LYS A 862 -25.92 2.66 18.10
C LYS A 862 -26.78 2.39 16.87
N LYS A 863 -27.54 1.28 16.85
CA LYS A 863 -28.51 1.01 15.79
C LYS A 863 -29.71 1.97 15.87
N ALA A 864 -30.06 2.42 17.08
CA ALA A 864 -31.09 3.41 17.35
C ALA A 864 -30.62 4.88 17.29
N SER A 865 -29.43 5.17 16.72
CA SER A 865 -28.94 6.56 16.60
C SER A 865 -28.36 6.92 15.22
N LEU A 866 -28.55 8.19 14.85
CA LEU A 866 -27.98 8.81 13.65
C LEU A 866 -26.96 9.88 14.05
N TYR A 867 -25.96 10.11 13.20
CA TYR A 867 -24.91 11.11 13.41
C TYR A 867 -24.96 12.21 12.36
N LEU A 868 -25.12 13.46 12.83
CA LEU A 868 -25.19 14.65 12.00
C LEU A 868 -23.85 15.38 12.06
N HIS A 869 -23.23 15.64 10.90
CA HIS A 869 -21.94 16.31 10.83
C HIS A 869 -21.88 17.41 9.78
N LYS A 870 -20.87 18.29 9.91
CA LYS A 870 -20.72 19.56 9.17
C LYS A 870 -21.92 20.51 9.34
N ILE A 871 -22.49 20.59 10.54
CA ILE A 871 -23.61 21.50 10.83
C ILE A 871 -23.05 22.92 11.01
N PRO A 872 -23.47 23.94 10.24
CA PRO A 872 -22.92 25.30 10.36
C PRO A 872 -23.17 25.91 11.75
N ARG A 873 -22.20 26.63 12.32
CA ARG A 873 -22.33 27.28 13.65
C ARG A 873 -23.52 28.25 13.78
N ASN A 874 -24.01 28.81 12.67
CA ASN A 874 -25.17 29.71 12.62
C ASN A 874 -26.53 28.98 12.59
N VAL A 875 -26.55 27.64 12.67
CA VAL A 875 -27.76 26.82 12.77
C VAL A 875 -27.98 26.41 14.24
N PRO A 876 -29.02 26.90 14.92
CA PRO A 876 -29.38 26.43 16.26
C PRO A 876 -29.74 24.94 16.28
N SER A 877 -29.39 24.22 17.35
CA SER A 877 -29.66 22.78 17.45
C SER A 877 -31.16 22.44 17.43
N GLN A 878 -32.02 23.39 17.81
CA GLN A 878 -33.46 23.31 17.77
C GLN A 878 -34.00 23.22 16.34
N GLU A 879 -33.33 23.85 15.37
CA GLU A 879 -33.73 23.84 13.95
C GLU A 879 -33.39 22.51 13.26
N LEU A 880 -32.58 21.65 13.87
CA LEU A 880 -32.32 20.29 13.39
C LEU A 880 -33.59 19.42 13.41
N LYS A 881 -34.61 19.79 14.19
CA LYS A 881 -35.95 19.17 14.14
C LYS A 881 -36.68 19.39 12.80
N GLY A 882 -36.28 20.39 12.02
CA GLY A 882 -36.78 20.59 10.65
C GLY A 882 -36.05 19.76 9.59
N VAL A 883 -34.97 19.05 9.95
CA VAL A 883 -34.10 18.31 9.01
C VAL A 883 -34.40 16.81 9.01
N ILE A 884 -34.94 16.28 10.12
CA ILE A 884 -35.23 14.86 10.32
C ILE A 884 -36.61 14.72 10.95
N THR A 885 -37.43 13.80 10.41
CA THR A 885 -38.77 13.48 10.92
C THR A 885 -38.73 12.39 11.99
N GLY A 886 -39.52 12.53 13.07
CA GLY A 886 -39.69 11.53 14.12
C GLY A 886 -39.71 12.15 15.51
N ASP A 887 -39.91 11.33 16.54
CA ASP A 887 -39.60 11.73 17.93
C ASP A 887 -38.18 11.26 18.27
N PHE A 888 -37.36 12.18 18.80
CA PHE A 888 -35.94 11.93 19.05
C PHE A 888 -35.32 12.95 19.99
N LYS A 889 -34.26 12.51 20.68
CA LYS A 889 -33.38 13.35 21.48
C LYS A 889 -32.17 13.78 20.65
N VAL A 890 -31.87 15.08 20.64
CA VAL A 890 -30.65 15.63 20.00
C VAL A 890 -29.58 15.86 21.06
N GLU A 891 -28.42 15.23 20.88
CA GLU A 891 -27.24 15.38 21.73
C GLU A 891 -26.13 16.07 20.93
N VAL A 892 -25.98 17.38 21.16
CA VAL A 892 -24.98 18.21 20.49
C VAL A 892 -23.57 17.84 20.98
N LYS A 893 -22.64 17.60 20.06
CA LYS A 893 -21.24 17.28 20.37
C LYS A 893 -20.34 18.50 20.17
N PRO A 894 -19.39 18.76 21.09
CA PRO A 894 -18.50 19.91 20.97
C PRO A 894 -17.62 19.82 19.71
N PRO A 895 -17.30 20.97 19.07
CA PRO A 895 -16.58 21.00 17.79
C PRO A 895 -15.11 20.64 17.96
N LYS A 896 -14.68 19.51 17.37
CA LYS A 896 -13.30 18.98 17.53
C LYS A 896 -12.19 19.77 16.81
N LYS A 897 -12.51 20.88 16.14
CA LYS A 897 -11.55 21.79 15.46
C LYS A 897 -12.12 23.21 15.37
N LEU A 898 -11.24 24.21 15.43
CA LEU A 898 -11.57 25.59 15.07
C LEU A 898 -11.84 25.68 13.56
N GLY A 899 -13.11 25.72 13.15
CA GLY A 899 -13.49 25.75 11.74
C GLY A 899 -14.97 25.53 11.45
N GLY A 900 -15.80 26.54 11.71
CA GLY A 900 -17.11 26.74 11.07
C GLY A 900 -18.28 25.82 11.45
N TYR A 901 -18.03 24.57 11.87
CA TYR A 901 -19.07 23.54 11.99
C TYR A 901 -19.07 22.81 13.34
N TYR A 902 -20.25 22.35 13.76
CA TYR A 902 -20.46 21.42 14.87
C TYR A 902 -21.03 20.08 14.39
N SER A 903 -21.39 19.20 15.32
CA SER A 903 -22.00 17.90 15.03
C SER A 903 -22.98 17.51 16.14
N ALA A 904 -23.92 16.62 15.86
CA ALA A 904 -24.88 16.12 16.83
C ALA A 904 -25.10 14.61 16.65
N GLU A 905 -25.51 13.93 17.72
CA GLU A 905 -26.10 12.59 17.64
C GLU A 905 -27.59 12.71 17.91
N VAL A 906 -28.39 11.96 17.14
CA VAL A 906 -29.84 11.96 17.22
C VAL A 906 -30.24 10.55 17.61
N VAL A 907 -30.85 10.43 18.80
CA VAL A 907 -31.18 9.15 19.44
C VAL A 907 -32.69 8.95 19.39
N PHE A 908 -33.11 7.81 18.85
CA PHE A 908 -34.50 7.37 18.70
C PHE A 908 -34.83 6.31 19.75
N SER A 909 -36.11 5.94 19.89
CA SER A 909 -36.51 4.87 20.81
C SER A 909 -36.14 3.48 20.28
N SER A 910 -36.00 3.34 18.96
CA SER A 910 -35.69 2.06 18.30
C SER A 910 -34.79 2.21 17.06
N GLN A 911 -34.23 1.08 16.61
CA GLN A 911 -33.50 1.00 15.34
C GLN A 911 -34.40 1.32 14.13
N ASP A 912 -35.67 0.92 14.18
CA ASP A 912 -36.58 1.07 13.03
C ASP A 912 -37.00 2.53 12.84
N GLU A 913 -37.22 3.27 13.92
CA GLU A 913 -37.38 4.73 13.88
C GLU A 913 -36.14 5.43 13.31
N ALA A 914 -34.94 5.05 13.76
CA ALA A 914 -33.69 5.62 13.26
C ALA A 914 -33.47 5.32 11.76
N ASN A 915 -33.85 4.14 11.29
CA ASN A 915 -33.83 3.78 9.87
C ASN A 915 -34.86 4.59 9.08
N GLN A 916 -36.12 4.63 9.52
CA GLN A 916 -37.20 5.37 8.86
C GLN A 916 -36.89 6.86 8.78
N ALA A 917 -36.36 7.45 9.85
CA ALA A 917 -35.91 8.83 9.90
C ALA A 917 -34.74 9.11 8.93
N PHE A 918 -33.82 8.16 8.74
CA PHE A 918 -32.76 8.26 7.73
C PHE A 918 -33.31 8.10 6.30
N ASP A 919 -34.27 7.22 6.08
CA ASP A 919 -34.83 6.92 4.77
C ASP A 919 -35.72 8.08 4.27
N ASN A 920 -36.47 8.73 5.16
CA ASN A 920 -37.30 9.93 4.90
C ASN A 920 -36.50 11.21 4.60
N VAL A 921 -35.20 11.25 4.88
CA VAL A 921 -34.34 12.40 4.56
C VAL A 921 -34.05 12.43 3.05
N ASP A 922 -34.34 13.54 2.38
CA ASP A 922 -34.00 13.72 0.97
C ASP A 922 -32.48 13.83 0.76
N GLY A 923 -31.96 13.09 -0.22
CA GLY A 923 -30.56 13.12 -0.63
C GLY A 923 -30.01 11.74 -1.03
N ASP A 924 -29.03 11.74 -1.94
CA ASP A 924 -28.37 10.53 -2.41
C ASP A 924 -27.62 9.81 -1.28
N ILE A 925 -27.77 8.48 -1.22
CA ILE A 925 -27.05 7.64 -0.26
C ILE A 925 -25.61 7.43 -0.77
N VAL A 926 -24.66 8.04 -0.06
CA VAL A 926 -23.23 7.88 -0.30
C VAL A 926 -22.61 7.16 0.90
N LYS A 927 -21.62 6.27 0.66
CA LYS A 927 -20.85 5.66 1.75
C LYS A 927 -19.71 6.60 2.17
N ASP A 928 -19.51 6.78 3.48
CA ASP A 928 -18.39 7.56 4.01
C ASP A 928 -17.06 6.79 3.98
N LYS A 929 -15.97 7.40 4.48
CA LYS A 929 -14.63 6.78 4.55
C LYS A 929 -14.56 5.53 5.46
N MET A 930 -15.62 5.21 6.20
CA MET A 930 -15.76 4.05 7.07
C MET A 930 -16.80 3.04 6.54
N GLY A 931 -17.33 3.26 5.32
CA GLY A 931 -18.35 2.41 4.72
C GLY A 931 -19.76 2.60 5.32
N LEU A 932 -20.01 3.69 6.03
CA LEU A 932 -21.32 3.99 6.63
C LEU A 932 -22.18 4.82 5.67
N SER A 933 -23.48 4.51 5.61
CA SER A 933 -24.46 5.25 4.79
C SER A 933 -24.67 6.66 5.31
N GLN A 934 -24.50 7.66 4.45
CA GLN A 934 -24.82 9.05 4.72
C GLN A 934 -25.57 9.70 3.55
N LYS A 935 -26.42 10.68 3.86
CA LYS A 935 -27.08 11.58 2.91
C LYS A 935 -26.62 13.01 3.16
N MET A 936 -26.51 13.82 2.11
CA MET A 936 -26.26 15.26 2.20
C MET A 936 -27.59 15.99 2.08
N VAL A 937 -27.92 16.85 3.04
CA VAL A 937 -29.22 17.51 3.15
C VAL A 937 -29.03 19.01 3.01
N GLU A 938 -29.80 19.61 2.10
CA GLU A 938 -29.95 21.06 2.00
C GLU A 938 -31.25 21.47 2.70
N PHE A 939 -31.19 22.48 3.58
CA PHE A 939 -32.37 23.03 4.26
C PHE A 939 -32.21 24.53 4.45
N GLN A 940 -33.31 25.25 4.65
CA GLN A 940 -33.30 26.70 4.88
C GLN A 940 -33.57 26.98 6.38
N PRO A 941 -32.58 27.42 7.16
CA PRO A 941 -32.77 27.82 8.55
C PRO A 941 -33.55 29.14 8.65
N SER A 942 -33.99 29.49 9.86
CA SER A 942 -34.67 30.76 10.16
C SER A 942 -33.88 32.01 9.75
N SER A 943 -32.55 31.88 9.65
CA SER A 943 -31.61 32.90 9.16
C SER A 943 -31.59 33.10 7.64
N GLY A 944 -32.46 32.42 6.89
CA GLY A 944 -32.76 32.66 5.48
C GLY A 944 -31.74 32.14 4.46
N SER A 945 -30.54 31.73 4.88
CA SER A 945 -29.47 31.23 4.00
C SER A 945 -29.44 29.70 3.93
N VAL A 946 -29.63 29.13 2.73
CA VAL A 946 -29.59 27.67 2.49
C VAL A 946 -28.32 27.06 3.10
N SER A 947 -28.52 26.12 4.01
CA SER A 947 -27.49 25.46 4.79
C SER A 947 -27.43 23.98 4.45
N ARG A 948 -26.23 23.39 4.60
CA ARG A 948 -25.95 21.99 4.25
C ARG A 948 -25.41 21.24 5.45
N LEU A 949 -25.91 20.03 5.69
CA LEU A 949 -25.33 19.09 6.65
C LEU A 949 -25.35 17.66 6.09
N TYR A 950 -24.73 16.73 6.82
CA TYR A 950 -24.76 15.31 6.47
C TYR A 950 -25.40 14.52 7.60
N VAL A 951 -26.39 13.68 7.27
CA VAL A 951 -27.00 12.69 8.17
C VAL A 951 -26.37 11.33 7.87
N ARG A 952 -25.89 10.59 8.88
CA ARG A 952 -25.19 9.31 8.72
C ARG A 952 -25.71 8.24 9.68
N LYS A 953 -25.91 7.01 9.21
CA LYS A 953 -26.18 5.85 10.08
C LYS A 953 -24.93 5.49 10.91
N ASN A 954 -25.09 5.19 12.20
CA ASN A 954 -23.97 4.81 13.06
C ASN A 954 -23.53 3.34 12.93
N VAL A 955 -24.28 2.52 12.17
CA VAL A 955 -24.02 1.11 11.91
C VAL A 955 -24.12 0.84 10.41
N GLN A 956 -23.38 -0.17 9.92
CA GLN A 956 -23.48 -0.60 8.52
C GLN A 956 -24.81 -1.33 8.29
N ASP A 957 -25.43 -1.11 7.12
CA ASP A 957 -26.64 -1.84 6.72
C ASP A 957 -26.32 -3.34 6.58
N ALA A 958 -27.17 -4.20 7.14
CA ALA A 958 -27.03 -5.65 6.99
C ALA A 958 -27.49 -6.08 5.58
N GLU A 959 -26.80 -7.05 4.97
CA GLU A 959 -27.20 -7.62 3.67
C GLU A 959 -28.51 -8.42 3.83
N VAL A 960 -29.64 -7.82 3.46
CA VAL A 960 -30.93 -8.50 3.43
C VAL A 960 -31.03 -9.34 2.15
N SER A 961 -31.16 -10.66 2.31
CA SER A 961 -31.31 -11.61 1.22
C SER A 961 -32.57 -11.33 0.37
N ALA A 962 -32.41 -11.32 -0.96
CA ALA A 962 -33.50 -11.03 -1.89
C ALA A 962 -34.56 -12.16 -1.97
N LYS A 963 -35.62 -12.08 -1.15
CA LYS A 963 -36.87 -12.85 -1.33
C LYS A 963 -38.13 -12.06 -0.91
N LYS A 964 -38.49 -11.03 -1.69
CA LYS A 964 -39.88 -10.63 -2.01
C LYS A 964 -39.90 -9.39 -2.91
N ARG A 965 -40.31 -9.55 -4.18
CA ARG A 965 -40.84 -8.48 -5.03
C ARG A 965 -41.87 -9.07 -5.99
N SER A 966 -43.14 -8.94 -5.63
CA SER A 966 -44.29 -8.79 -6.54
C SER A 966 -45.55 -8.64 -5.70
N ASN A 967 -46.11 -7.43 -5.67
CA ASN A 967 -47.47 -7.15 -6.15
C ASN A 967 -47.71 -5.63 -6.16
N THR A 968 -48.17 -5.16 -7.32
CA THR A 968 -48.73 -3.84 -7.66
C THR A 968 -50.04 -3.56 -6.89
N GLU A 969 -50.74 -2.41 -6.96
CA GLU A 969 -50.89 -1.26 -7.89
C GLU A 969 -51.26 0.00 -7.04
N GLU A 970 -50.84 1.24 -7.33
CA GLU A 970 -51.37 2.27 -8.27
C GLU A 970 -52.74 2.93 -7.95
N ILE A 971 -52.97 4.13 -8.55
CA ILE A 971 -54.18 5.03 -8.61
C ILE A 971 -54.16 6.24 -7.62
N LYS A 972 -54.40 7.53 -7.97
CA LYS A 972 -54.62 8.39 -9.19
C LYS A 972 -54.54 9.88 -8.73
N VAL A 973 -54.35 10.98 -9.50
CA VAL A 973 -53.89 11.29 -10.89
C VAL A 973 -53.66 12.82 -11.06
N SER A 974 -53.29 13.29 -12.26
CA SER A 974 -53.29 14.69 -12.81
C SER A 974 -51.96 15.46 -12.74
N SER A 975 -51.41 16.04 -13.83
CA SER A 975 -51.75 16.04 -15.27
C SER A 975 -50.48 16.46 -16.11
N LYS A 976 -50.42 16.72 -17.43
CA LYS A 976 -51.44 17.08 -18.46
C LYS A 976 -50.88 16.90 -19.91
N ARG A 977 -51.69 16.33 -20.82
CA ARG A 977 -51.68 16.45 -22.31
C ARG A 977 -50.64 15.75 -23.23
N ARG A 978 -51.23 14.91 -24.11
CA ARG A 978 -50.96 14.65 -25.56
C ARG A 978 -49.75 13.73 -25.89
N LYS A 979 -49.82 12.80 -26.87
CA LYS A 979 -50.79 12.65 -28.00
C LYS A 979 -50.78 11.20 -28.57
N ARG A 980 -51.96 10.65 -28.93
CA ARG A 980 -52.24 9.53 -29.91
C ARG A 980 -51.74 8.12 -29.55
N GLU A 981 -52.59 7.09 -29.46
CA GLU A 981 -53.32 6.34 -30.54
C GLU A 981 -52.34 5.51 -31.40
N ASN A 982 -52.47 4.19 -31.61
CA ASN A 982 -53.62 3.27 -31.53
C ASN A 982 -53.20 1.80 -31.25
N ASP A 983 -54.18 0.97 -30.83
CA ASP A 983 -54.53 -0.42 -31.22
C ASP A 983 -53.43 -1.42 -31.71
N ALA A 984 -53.51 -2.73 -31.44
CA ALA A 984 -54.72 -3.55 -31.36
C ALA A 984 -54.63 -4.77 -30.39
N LYS A 985 -55.77 -5.46 -30.28
CA LYS A 985 -56.15 -6.45 -29.26
C LYS A 985 -55.99 -7.91 -29.73
N GLU A 986 -56.37 -8.82 -28.82
CA GLU A 986 -56.83 -10.22 -29.06
C GLU A 986 -55.76 -11.30 -29.33
N THR A 987 -55.93 -12.55 -28.87
CA THR A 987 -57.14 -13.27 -28.37
C THR A 987 -56.84 -14.28 -27.24
N ARG A 988 -57.87 -14.57 -26.42
CA ARG A 988 -58.23 -15.86 -25.74
C ARG A 988 -57.26 -16.50 -24.72
N GLU A 989 -57.64 -17.04 -23.55
CA GLU A 989 -58.87 -17.59 -22.89
C GLU A 989 -58.69 -19.08 -22.52
N GLU A 990 -59.41 -19.53 -21.48
CA GLU A 990 -59.52 -20.91 -20.95
C GLU A 990 -58.26 -21.51 -20.28
N ASN A 991 -58.22 -21.79 -18.97
CA ASN A 991 -59.17 -22.60 -18.22
C ASN A 991 -59.10 -22.38 -16.69
N VAL A 992 -60.23 -22.51 -16.00
CA VAL A 992 -60.34 -22.53 -14.54
C VAL A 992 -61.06 -23.82 -14.12
N ASN A 993 -60.45 -24.61 -13.23
CA ASN A 993 -61.11 -25.27 -12.08
C ASN A 993 -60.22 -26.35 -11.43
N HIS A 994 -59.69 -26.09 -10.21
CA HIS A 994 -59.78 -27.06 -9.11
C HIS A 994 -59.48 -26.49 -7.70
N CYS A 995 -60.12 -27.08 -6.69
CA CYS A 995 -59.75 -27.10 -5.26
C CYS A 995 -60.08 -25.91 -4.34
N SER A 996 -61.36 -25.83 -3.94
CA SER A 996 -61.86 -25.01 -2.82
C SER A 996 -61.78 -25.74 -1.47
N SER A 997 -60.58 -25.86 -0.87
CA SER A 997 -60.43 -26.57 0.43
C SER A 997 -59.39 -25.98 1.40
N ARG A 998 -59.01 -24.70 1.26
CA ARG A 998 -57.93 -24.08 2.05
C ARG A 998 -58.34 -22.89 2.93
N GLU A 999 -59.49 -22.27 2.70
CA GLU A 999 -59.83 -20.99 3.35
C GLU A 999 -60.28 -21.17 4.81
N SER A 1000 -61.11 -22.18 5.13
CA SER A 1000 -61.66 -22.36 6.49
C SER A 1000 -60.65 -22.84 7.56
N LYS A 1001 -59.40 -23.15 7.18
CA LYS A 1001 -58.33 -23.49 8.15
C LYS A 1001 -57.48 -22.30 8.56
N CYS A 1002 -57.47 -21.21 7.78
CA CYS A 1002 -56.67 -20.04 8.10
C CYS A 1002 -57.33 -19.14 9.15
N GLU A 1003 -58.66 -18.99 9.11
CA GLU A 1003 -59.39 -18.13 10.05
C GLU A 1003 -59.32 -18.61 11.50
N ASN A 1004 -59.34 -19.92 11.74
CA ASN A 1004 -59.26 -20.49 13.09
C ASN A 1004 -57.87 -20.29 13.72
N HIS A 1005 -56.78 -20.47 12.96
CA HIS A 1005 -55.42 -20.21 13.47
C HIS A 1005 -55.16 -18.73 13.74
N ILE A 1006 -55.82 -17.80 13.04
CA ILE A 1006 -55.66 -16.36 13.29
C ILE A 1006 -56.23 -15.99 14.67
N LYS A 1007 -57.42 -16.49 15.02
CA LYS A 1007 -58.01 -16.27 16.35
C LYS A 1007 -57.19 -16.85 17.49
N GLU A 1008 -56.67 -18.07 17.32
CA GLU A 1008 -55.80 -18.71 18.31
C GLU A 1008 -54.49 -17.93 18.54
N ILE A 1009 -53.92 -17.33 17.47
CA ILE A 1009 -52.75 -16.44 17.57
C ILE A 1009 -53.08 -15.11 18.27
N GLU A 1010 -54.30 -14.60 18.16
CA GLU A 1010 -54.73 -13.38 18.84
C GLU A 1010 -54.97 -13.60 20.34
N GLU A 1011 -55.63 -14.69 20.73
CA GLU A 1011 -55.79 -15.07 22.15
C GLU A 1011 -54.43 -15.32 22.84
N LEU A 1012 -53.49 -15.99 22.15
CA LEU A 1012 -52.14 -16.22 22.68
C LEU A 1012 -51.35 -14.90 22.88
N LYS A 1013 -51.57 -13.89 22.03
CA LYS A 1013 -50.95 -12.56 22.19
C LYS A 1013 -51.52 -11.82 23.41
N GLU A 1014 -52.83 -11.80 23.61
CA GLU A 1014 -53.43 -11.14 24.77
C GLU A 1014 -52.98 -11.78 26.10
N ASN A 1015 -52.89 -13.10 26.15
CA ASN A 1015 -52.40 -13.81 27.34
C ASN A 1015 -50.93 -13.48 27.63
N HIS A 1016 -50.06 -13.49 26.61
CA HIS A 1016 -48.65 -13.14 26.78
C HIS A 1016 -48.47 -11.67 27.24
N ILE A 1017 -49.30 -10.73 26.75
CA ILE A 1017 -49.27 -9.33 27.21
C ILE A 1017 -49.61 -9.24 28.70
N LYS A 1018 -50.65 -9.95 29.18
CA LYS A 1018 -51.03 -9.97 30.60
C LYS A 1018 -49.91 -10.51 31.50
N GLU A 1019 -49.32 -11.65 31.14
CA GLU A 1019 -48.18 -12.23 31.88
C GLU A 1019 -46.98 -11.26 31.93
N THR A 1020 -46.74 -10.50 30.85
CA THR A 1020 -45.63 -9.54 30.77
C THR A 1020 -45.84 -8.33 31.69
N GLU A 1021 -47.07 -7.81 31.82
CA GLU A 1021 -47.37 -6.72 32.75
C GLU A 1021 -47.32 -7.18 34.21
N GLU A 1022 -47.79 -8.38 34.52
CA GLU A 1022 -47.71 -8.94 35.89
C GLU A 1022 -46.24 -9.17 36.33
N LEU A 1023 -45.36 -9.59 35.40
CA LEU A 1023 -43.92 -9.66 35.64
C LEU A 1023 -43.28 -8.27 35.89
N LYS A 1024 -43.72 -7.22 35.19
CA LYS A 1024 -43.23 -5.85 35.40
C LYS A 1024 -43.59 -5.33 36.79
N GLU A 1025 -44.83 -5.52 37.25
CA GLU A 1025 -45.22 -5.09 38.61
C GLU A 1025 -44.40 -5.79 39.70
N ASN A 1026 -44.11 -7.08 39.53
CA ASN A 1026 -43.31 -7.85 40.47
C ASN A 1026 -41.85 -7.35 40.52
N HIS A 1027 -41.22 -7.08 39.36
CA HIS A 1027 -39.88 -6.47 39.33
C HIS A 1027 -39.85 -5.06 39.94
N ILE A 1028 -40.89 -4.25 39.77
CA ILE A 1028 -40.97 -2.91 40.38
C ILE A 1028 -40.98 -3.02 41.91
N LYS A 1029 -41.77 -3.94 42.49
CA LYS A 1029 -41.80 -4.18 43.95
C LYS A 1029 -40.43 -4.62 44.49
N GLU A 1030 -39.78 -5.58 43.83
CA GLU A 1030 -38.46 -6.07 44.23
C GLU A 1030 -37.38 -4.97 44.15
N THR A 1031 -37.48 -4.08 43.15
CA THR A 1031 -36.57 -2.94 42.99
C THR A 1031 -36.70 -1.93 44.14
N GLU A 1032 -37.92 -1.62 44.61
CA GLU A 1032 -38.13 -0.73 45.75
C GLU A 1032 -37.66 -1.35 47.08
N GLU A 1033 -37.86 -2.66 47.29
CA GLU A 1033 -37.27 -3.35 48.45
C GLU A 1033 -35.74 -3.26 48.48
N LEU A 1034 -35.08 -3.38 47.31
CA LEU A 1034 -33.63 -3.28 47.19
C LEU A 1034 -33.12 -1.86 47.47
N LYS A 1035 -33.86 -0.81 47.08
CA LYS A 1035 -33.53 0.59 47.40
C LYS A 1035 -33.54 0.86 48.91
N GLU A 1036 -34.56 0.40 49.65
CA GLU A 1036 -34.59 0.58 51.11
C GLU A 1036 -33.49 -0.25 51.82
N LYS A 1037 -33.18 -1.46 51.33
CA LYS A 1037 -32.03 -2.26 51.81
C LYS A 1037 -30.68 -1.55 51.55
N LEU A 1038 -30.54 -0.80 50.45
CA LEU A 1038 -29.34 -0.02 50.13
C LEU A 1038 -29.18 1.18 51.09
N LYS A 1039 -30.25 1.96 51.27
CA LYS A 1039 -30.32 3.13 52.17
C LYS A 1039 -29.98 2.77 53.62
N ALA A 1040 -30.40 1.59 54.10
CA ALA A 1040 -30.00 1.06 55.39
C ALA A 1040 -28.50 0.69 55.50
N LYS A 1041 -27.86 0.27 54.40
CA LYS A 1041 -26.41 0.02 54.34
C LYS A 1041 -25.61 1.33 54.34
N GLU A 1042 -26.05 2.36 53.62
CA GLU A 1042 -25.39 3.68 53.59
C GLU A 1042 -25.35 4.33 54.99
N LEU A 1043 -26.42 4.23 55.76
CA LEU A 1043 -26.47 4.71 57.15
C LEU A 1043 -25.45 3.98 58.04
N LYS A 1044 -25.28 2.66 57.87
CA LYS A 1044 -24.23 1.90 58.56
C LYS A 1044 -22.82 2.29 58.12
N LEU A 1045 -22.62 2.61 56.84
CA LEU A 1045 -21.33 3.05 56.31
C LEU A 1045 -20.90 4.38 56.94
N LYS A 1046 -21.78 5.39 56.93
CA LYS A 1046 -21.54 6.71 57.57
C LYS A 1046 -21.22 6.58 59.07
N ALA A 1047 -21.88 5.67 59.78
CA ALA A 1047 -21.59 5.39 61.19
C ALA A 1047 -20.19 4.76 61.40
N ASN A 1048 -19.69 3.97 60.44
CA ASN A 1048 -18.35 3.39 60.49
C ASN A 1048 -17.26 4.40 60.11
N GLU A 1049 -17.50 5.29 59.15
CA GLU A 1049 -16.57 6.39 58.81
C GLU A 1049 -16.31 7.33 60.00
N LEU A 1050 -17.36 7.66 60.78
CA LEU A 1050 -17.21 8.46 62.00
C LEU A 1050 -16.34 7.76 63.06
N LYS A 1051 -16.46 6.44 63.20
CA LYS A 1051 -15.59 5.63 64.08
C LYS A 1051 -14.15 5.56 63.57
N LEU A 1052 -13.95 5.52 62.26
CA LEU A 1052 -12.61 5.52 61.65
C LEU A 1052 -11.89 6.85 61.90
N LYS A 1053 -12.56 7.98 61.64
CA LYS A 1053 -12.04 9.34 61.91
C LYS A 1053 -11.72 9.58 63.39
N ALA A 1054 -12.42 8.93 64.31
CA ALA A 1054 -12.08 8.97 65.73
C ALA A 1054 -10.75 8.24 66.02
N LYS A 1055 -10.54 7.04 65.45
CA LYS A 1055 -9.28 6.30 65.58
C LYS A 1055 -8.09 6.98 64.90
N GLU A 1056 -8.29 7.61 63.75
CA GLU A 1056 -7.21 8.34 63.05
C GLU A 1056 -6.63 9.46 63.93
N ARG A 1057 -7.48 10.21 64.64
CA ARG A 1057 -7.05 11.24 65.60
C ARG A 1057 -6.29 10.66 66.79
N GLU A 1058 -6.65 9.47 67.23
CA GLU A 1058 -6.00 8.76 68.33
C GLU A 1058 -4.59 8.29 67.94
N VAL A 1059 -4.43 7.77 66.71
CA VAL A 1059 -3.12 7.45 66.11
C VAL A 1059 -2.27 8.71 65.94
N GLU A 1060 -2.83 9.80 65.42
CA GLU A 1060 -2.10 11.06 65.22
C GLU A 1060 -1.60 11.67 66.55
N ALA A 1061 -2.33 11.46 67.65
CA ALA A 1061 -1.90 11.83 69.00
C ALA A 1061 -0.73 10.94 69.50
N GLN A 1062 -0.80 9.63 69.24
CA GLN A 1062 0.29 8.70 69.56
C GLN A 1062 1.58 9.02 68.78
N ASP A 1063 1.49 9.32 67.49
CA ASP A 1063 2.64 9.71 66.67
C ASP A 1063 3.31 11.01 67.13
N LYS A 1064 2.52 12.00 67.57
CA LYS A 1064 3.05 13.23 68.21
C LYS A 1064 3.77 12.91 69.52
N MET A 1065 3.26 11.98 70.32
CA MET A 1065 3.91 11.52 71.55
C MET A 1065 5.23 10.77 71.26
N ILE A 1066 5.23 9.85 70.29
CA ILE A 1066 6.43 9.13 69.83
C ILE A 1066 7.48 10.09 69.28
N THR A 1067 7.07 11.11 68.52
CA THR A 1067 7.98 12.14 67.97
C THR A 1067 8.63 12.97 69.07
N ASN A 1068 7.87 13.34 70.11
CA ASN A 1068 8.41 14.04 71.28
C ASN A 1068 9.35 13.17 72.13
N LEU A 1069 9.06 11.87 72.27
CA LEU A 1069 9.96 10.92 72.93
C LEU A 1069 11.27 10.75 72.15
N LYS A 1070 11.22 10.62 70.82
CA LYS A 1070 12.41 10.58 69.95
C LYS A 1070 13.26 11.86 70.04
N LYS A 1071 12.63 13.04 70.11
CA LYS A 1071 13.34 14.32 70.35
C LYS A 1071 14.05 14.34 71.71
N LYS A 1072 13.41 13.86 72.79
CA LYS A 1072 14.04 13.78 74.12
C LYS A 1072 15.16 12.74 74.18
N LEU A 1073 15.06 11.64 73.42
CA LEU A 1073 16.10 10.63 73.34
C LEU A 1073 17.37 11.16 72.64
N ASN A 1074 17.21 11.94 71.56
CA ASN A 1074 18.32 12.58 70.85
C ASN A 1074 18.94 13.81 71.57
N GLN A 1075 18.43 14.16 72.77
CA GLN A 1075 18.95 15.24 73.62
C GLN A 1075 19.66 14.70 74.88
N ARG A 1076 19.78 13.37 75.00
CA ARG A 1076 20.58 12.66 75.99
C ARG A 1076 21.73 11.94 75.29
#